data_AF-A0AAN8PM94-F1
#
_entry.id   AF-A0AAN8PM94-F1
#
_cell.length_a   1.000
_cell.length_b   1.000
_cell.length_c   1.000
_cell.angle_alpha   90.00
_cell.angle_beta   90.00
_cell.angle_gamma   90.00
#
_symmetry.space_group_name_H-M   'P 1'
#
loop_
_entity.id
_entity.type
_entity.pdbx_description
1 polymer ?
#
loop_
_entity_poly.entity_id
_entity_poly.type
_entity_poly.pdbx_seq_one_letter_code
_entity_poly.pdbx_strand_id
1 'polypeptide(L)'
;MALSVARPLVTVYNDKNEATGTTVVLPSVFKAPIRPDVVNFVHDQMAKNKRQPYCVSDKAGHQTSAESWGTGRAVARIPRVRGGGTHRSGQGAFGNMCRGGRMASPTKPWRRWHRKINLNQRRYAMVSAIAASGVPALVMSKGHVINEVPEMPLVVSDKIQEYNKTKQAVVFLRRIKAWKDIEKVYKSRRFRAGKGKMRNRRRIQRRGPLIVYSKNEGIRRAFRNIPGVDLVNVSKLDLLKVAPGGHVGRFVIWTESAFKTLNALYGSWDKPSQLKKGYNLPQPKMANTDLTRLMKAEEILNVLRKPKKGVRRAVKKLNPLTNTRAMLKLNPFAAILKKEGILLAQKKIRERRAALSEKRTKDRAEVLAEKRGIPKDAAKADAKDAAKTDAKKGKGKKTTVKVVKPPQTKAQIARGANIKKARLLRKERLAKQGKITPKFVKIIKERTSTIKAARMKAKREKAEKTKRRWEKLEKIKKIKVAMEKKSMGKLDDNEKIPPLPKSKRVKKRIVNKMTPKAIALRDKIAKAKAFARKVRLARSLKLIKLKEKVKEAGLKQKAEAKALNAKRKAEAAEKKKAEAEARAARAKARSKAKPAAKKGGIKKDDKSKTVKAKDTKVAPSKGTTKAKAPQGKAPTKSKQKASPAKK
;
A
#
# COMPACT_ATOMS: atom_id res chain seq x y z
N MET A 1 25.26 7.27 -3.76
CA MET A 1 24.77 6.32 -4.78
C MET A 1 25.61 5.05 -4.68
N ALA A 2 25.15 3.88 -5.15
CA ALA A 2 26.12 2.81 -5.42
C ALA A 2 27.12 3.32 -6.46
N LEU A 3 28.40 2.97 -6.34
CA LEU A 3 29.46 3.33 -7.30
C LEU A 3 29.06 2.97 -8.76
N SER A 4 28.19 1.98 -8.93
CA SER A 4 27.75 1.41 -10.20
C SER A 4 26.59 2.14 -10.92
N VAL A 5 25.94 3.14 -10.31
CA VAL A 5 24.72 3.79 -10.88
C VAL A 5 25.00 5.18 -11.46
N ALA A 6 26.22 5.68 -11.27
CA ALA A 6 26.60 7.01 -11.73
C ALA A 6 27.07 6.98 -13.19
N ARG A 7 26.46 7.80 -14.06
CA ARG A 7 27.00 8.05 -15.40
C ARG A 7 28.38 8.72 -15.27
N PRO A 8 29.42 8.22 -15.94
CA PRO A 8 30.76 8.79 -15.81
C PRO A 8 30.87 10.16 -16.47
N LEU A 9 30.11 10.39 -17.55
CA LEU A 9 30.06 11.63 -18.31
C LEU A 9 28.66 12.24 -18.22
N VAL A 10 28.61 13.56 -18.13
CA VAL A 10 27.38 14.38 -18.09
C VAL A 10 27.39 15.31 -19.29
N THR A 11 26.26 15.42 -19.98
CA THR A 11 26.14 16.30 -21.15
C THR A 11 25.92 17.75 -20.73
N VAL A 12 26.54 18.68 -21.45
CA VAL A 12 26.34 20.13 -21.22
C VAL A 12 25.31 20.66 -22.21
N TYR A 13 24.27 21.31 -21.68
CA TYR A 13 23.20 21.90 -22.48
C TYR A 13 23.47 23.38 -22.76
N ASN A 14 23.03 23.85 -23.93
CA ASN A 14 22.98 25.27 -24.24
C ASN A 14 21.72 25.92 -23.64
N ASP A 15 21.56 27.24 -23.84
CA ASP A 15 20.39 28.00 -23.41
C ASP A 15 19.10 27.64 -24.17
N LYS A 16 19.23 26.97 -25.33
CA LYS A 16 18.15 26.44 -26.16
C LYS A 16 17.69 25.04 -25.77
N ASN A 17 18.33 24.42 -24.77
CA ASN A 17 18.07 23.05 -24.32
C ASN A 17 18.47 21.97 -25.35
N GLU A 18 19.53 22.24 -26.10
CA GLU A 18 20.20 21.31 -26.99
C GLU A 18 21.54 20.91 -26.38
N ALA A 19 21.99 19.67 -26.64
CA ALA A 19 23.31 19.23 -26.21
C ALA A 19 24.38 19.98 -27.03
N THR A 20 25.36 20.58 -26.35
CA THR A 20 26.45 21.32 -27.01
C THR A 20 27.49 20.41 -27.68
N GLY A 21 27.37 19.09 -27.53
CA GLY A 21 28.41 18.13 -27.91
C GLY A 21 29.53 17.99 -26.87
N THR A 22 29.68 18.97 -25.97
CA THR A 22 30.65 18.88 -24.87
C THR A 22 30.12 18.02 -23.72
N THR A 23 31.01 17.22 -23.13
CA THR A 23 30.72 16.38 -21.98
C THR A 23 31.72 16.65 -20.86
N VAL A 24 31.24 16.57 -19.61
CA VAL A 24 32.07 16.77 -18.42
C VAL A 24 32.01 15.53 -17.55
N VAL A 25 33.17 15.14 -17.00
CA VAL A 25 33.27 14.02 -16.07
C VAL A 25 32.46 14.32 -14.80
N LEU A 26 31.63 13.37 -14.36
CA LEU A 26 30.86 13.48 -13.14
C LEU A 26 31.80 13.60 -11.92
N PRO A 27 31.72 14.70 -11.15
CA PRO A 27 32.54 14.88 -9.97
C PRO A 27 32.33 13.79 -8.91
N SER A 28 33.42 13.38 -8.24
CA SER A 28 33.39 12.28 -7.25
C SER A 28 32.42 12.55 -6.09
N VAL A 29 32.16 13.82 -5.78
CA VAL A 29 31.18 14.26 -4.79
C VAL A 29 29.77 13.73 -5.04
N PHE A 30 29.37 13.47 -6.29
CA PHE A 30 28.05 12.90 -6.60
C PHE A 30 27.93 11.41 -6.26
N LYS A 31 29.07 10.72 -6.14
CA LYS A 31 29.13 9.30 -5.78
C LYS A 31 29.22 9.09 -4.26
N ALA A 32 29.41 10.16 -3.49
CA ALA A 32 29.52 10.11 -2.04
C ALA A 32 28.29 9.48 -1.34
N PRO A 33 28.47 8.92 -0.12
CA PRO A 33 27.37 8.37 0.67
C PRO A 33 26.34 9.44 1.04
N ILE A 34 25.07 9.14 0.81
CA ILE A 34 23.94 10.02 1.16
C ILE A 34 23.50 9.69 2.58
N ARG A 35 23.80 10.56 3.55
CA ARG A 35 23.38 10.44 4.95
C ARG A 35 22.33 11.48 5.35
N PRO A 36 21.02 11.17 5.21
CA PRO A 36 19.96 12.12 5.53
C PRO A 36 19.91 12.48 7.02
N ASP A 37 20.34 11.58 7.90
CA ASP A 37 20.46 11.78 9.34
C ASP A 37 21.49 12.87 9.69
N VAL A 38 22.68 12.82 9.09
CA VAL A 38 23.73 13.85 9.27
C VAL A 38 23.28 15.18 8.68
N VAL A 39 22.66 15.15 7.50
CA VAL A 39 22.13 16.37 6.87
C VAL A 39 21.09 17.03 7.76
N ASN A 40 20.14 16.26 8.31
CA ASN A 40 19.10 16.80 9.17
C ASN A 40 19.68 17.36 10.48
N PHE A 41 20.60 16.63 11.11
CA PHE A 41 21.28 17.08 12.33
C PHE A 41 22.02 18.41 12.11
N VAL A 42 22.88 18.47 11.09
CA VAL A 42 23.64 19.67 10.77
C VAL A 42 22.71 20.83 10.38
N HIS A 43 21.68 20.57 9.58
CA HIS A 43 20.71 21.58 9.19
C HIS A 43 20.00 22.20 10.40
N ASP A 44 19.54 21.39 11.36
CA ASP A 44 18.90 21.89 12.58
C ASP A 44 19.84 22.80 13.39
N GLN A 45 21.10 22.38 13.60
CA GLN A 45 22.07 23.21 14.30
C GLN A 45 22.40 24.50 13.53
N MET A 46 22.59 24.43 12.21
CA MET A 46 22.85 25.61 11.37
C MET A 46 21.68 26.59 11.39
N ALA A 47 20.44 26.09 11.34
CA ALA A 47 19.24 26.92 11.36
C ALA A 47 19.05 27.68 12.68
N LYS A 48 19.56 27.14 13.79
CA LYS A 48 19.56 27.84 15.10
C LYS A 48 20.47 29.07 15.09
N ASN A 49 21.57 29.05 14.34
CA ASN A 49 22.54 30.14 14.29
C ASN A 49 22.03 31.41 13.58
N LYS A 50 20.89 31.35 12.88
CA LYS A 50 20.26 32.52 12.26
C LYS A 50 19.23 33.22 13.18
N ARG A 51 19.00 32.69 14.38
CA ARG A 51 17.97 33.22 15.28
C ARG A 51 18.48 34.47 15.98
N GLN A 52 17.63 35.49 16.07
CA GLN A 52 17.87 36.64 16.93
C GLN A 52 17.43 36.30 18.37
N PRO A 53 18.24 36.61 19.39
CA PRO A 53 17.84 36.50 20.79
C PRO A 53 16.55 37.30 21.06
N TYR A 54 15.73 36.79 21.96
CA TYR A 54 14.59 37.51 22.50
C TYR A 54 14.45 37.20 23.99
N CYS A 55 14.04 38.20 24.76
CA CYS A 55 13.80 38.10 26.19
C CYS A 55 12.61 38.97 26.58
N VAL A 56 12.11 38.78 27.80
CA VAL A 56 11.19 39.72 28.45
C VAL A 56 12.01 40.83 29.11
N SER A 57 11.40 41.97 29.39
CA SER A 57 12.05 43.01 30.21
C SER A 57 12.35 42.44 31.60
N ASP A 58 13.54 42.71 32.12
CA ASP A 58 13.98 42.19 33.41
C ASP A 58 13.18 42.77 34.58
N LYS A 59 12.76 44.03 34.45
CA LYS A 59 11.91 44.73 35.43
C LYS A 59 10.41 44.42 35.28
N ALA A 60 10.01 43.58 34.32
CA ALA A 60 8.60 43.29 34.08
C ALA A 60 7.94 42.62 35.31
N GLY A 61 6.85 43.20 35.79
CA GLY A 61 6.14 42.72 36.98
C GLY A 61 6.88 42.98 38.30
N HIS A 62 8.00 43.71 38.28
CA HIS A 62 8.79 44.11 39.45
C HIS A 62 8.76 45.62 39.74
N GLN A 63 8.09 46.42 38.90
CA GLN A 63 8.01 47.87 39.05
C GLN A 63 7.10 48.32 40.19
N THR A 64 6.21 47.45 40.67
CA THR A 64 5.22 47.77 41.70
C THR A 64 5.77 47.45 43.09
N SER A 65 5.70 48.40 44.03
CA SER A 65 5.97 48.14 45.44
C SER A 65 4.80 47.36 46.07
N ALA A 66 5.10 46.20 46.63
CA ALA A 66 4.10 45.31 47.20
C ALA A 66 4.72 44.42 48.27
N GLU A 67 3.99 44.22 49.37
CA GLU A 67 4.40 43.38 50.48
C GLU A 67 3.26 42.43 50.85
N SER A 68 3.59 41.27 51.42
CA SER A 68 2.56 40.35 51.89
C SER A 68 1.94 40.89 53.18
N TRP A 69 0.62 40.86 53.28
CA TRP A 69 -0.07 41.26 54.51
C TRP A 69 -0.02 40.21 55.63
N GLY A 70 0.64 39.07 55.40
CA GLY A 70 0.72 37.99 56.37
C GLY A 70 -0.59 37.19 56.51
N THR A 71 -0.77 36.55 57.66
CA THR A 71 -1.97 35.80 58.04
C THR A 71 -3.01 36.71 58.72
N GLY A 72 -4.22 36.19 58.99
CA GLY A 72 -5.22 36.89 59.80
C GLY A 72 -6.13 37.87 59.06
N ARG A 73 -6.00 38.00 57.73
CA ARG A 73 -6.83 38.93 56.92
C ARG A 73 -7.81 38.25 55.96
N ALA A 74 -8.15 36.97 56.18
CA ALA A 74 -9.02 36.15 55.32
C ALA A 74 -8.66 36.18 53.81
N VAL A 75 -7.39 36.41 53.50
CA VAL A 75 -6.89 36.66 52.14
C VAL A 75 -5.55 35.95 51.96
N ALA A 76 -5.26 35.47 50.74
CA ALA A 76 -4.02 34.74 50.43
C ALA A 76 -2.76 35.59 50.69
N ARG A 77 -1.69 34.94 51.17
CA ARG A 77 -0.38 35.51 51.58
C ARG A 77 0.49 36.04 50.43
N ILE A 78 -0.10 36.35 49.28
CA ILE A 78 0.59 36.89 48.11
C ILE A 78 0.90 38.37 48.38
N PRO A 79 2.07 38.90 47.95
CA PRO A 79 2.36 40.34 48.03
C PRO A 79 1.27 41.19 47.37
N ARG A 80 0.84 42.26 48.05
CA ARG A 80 -0.23 43.17 47.59
C ARG A 80 0.26 44.60 47.50
N VAL A 81 -0.25 45.32 46.51
CA VAL A 81 0.12 46.72 46.27
C VAL A 81 -0.38 47.59 47.40
N ARG A 82 0.50 48.44 47.93
CA ARG A 82 0.22 49.37 49.03
C ARG A 82 -0.62 50.56 48.56
N GLY A 83 -1.21 51.29 49.50
CA GLY A 83 -2.03 52.48 49.24
C GLY A 83 -3.55 52.21 49.21
N GLY A 84 -4.33 53.24 48.88
CA GLY A 84 -5.79 53.22 48.78
C GLY A 84 -6.28 54.07 47.59
N GLY A 85 -7.59 54.19 47.39
CA GLY A 85 -8.18 55.11 46.40
C GLY A 85 -8.03 54.73 44.92
N THR A 86 -7.37 53.62 44.58
CA THR A 86 -7.30 53.11 43.20
C THR A 86 -7.71 51.64 43.13
N HIS A 87 -8.26 51.22 41.98
CA HIS A 87 -8.60 49.81 41.75
C HIS A 87 -7.38 48.87 41.77
N ARG A 88 -6.15 49.41 41.69
CA ARG A 88 -4.91 48.63 41.71
C ARG A 88 -4.45 48.31 43.14
N SER A 89 -4.77 49.16 44.11
CA SER A 89 -4.43 48.99 45.53
C SER A 89 -5.03 47.70 46.09
N GLY A 90 -4.28 46.97 46.93
CA GLY A 90 -4.71 45.72 47.53
C GLY A 90 -4.74 44.50 46.58
N GLN A 91 -4.50 44.65 45.28
CA GLN A 91 -4.40 43.52 44.34
C GLN A 91 -3.04 42.81 44.45
N GLY A 92 -3.02 41.51 44.14
CA GLY A 92 -1.79 40.70 44.13
C GLY A 92 -0.75 41.21 43.12
N ALA A 93 0.53 41.08 43.48
CA ALA A 93 1.69 41.52 42.69
C ALA A 93 2.82 40.48 42.77
N PHE A 94 3.86 40.67 41.95
CA PHE A 94 5.05 39.82 41.78
C PHE A 94 4.82 38.37 41.33
N GLY A 95 3.86 37.65 41.89
CA GLY A 95 3.63 36.23 41.61
C GLY A 95 3.29 35.94 40.15
N ASN A 96 3.69 34.77 39.65
CA ASN A 96 3.39 34.30 38.28
C ASN A 96 1.91 33.96 38.07
N MET A 97 1.19 33.67 39.15
CA MET A 97 -0.27 33.52 39.17
C MET A 97 -1.02 34.86 39.20
N CYS A 98 -0.33 35.97 39.43
CA CYS A 98 -0.94 37.29 39.55
C CYS A 98 -1.03 37.99 38.19
N ARG A 99 -2.16 38.66 37.94
CA ARG A 99 -2.32 39.54 36.76
C ARG A 99 -1.35 40.72 36.87
N GLY A 100 -0.53 40.93 35.84
CA GLY A 100 0.51 41.96 35.83
C GLY A 100 1.76 41.63 36.65
N GLY A 101 1.83 40.43 37.25
CA GLY A 101 3.03 39.91 37.91
C GLY A 101 4.08 39.38 36.91
N ARG A 102 5.25 38.98 37.42
CA ARG A 102 6.33 38.44 36.58
C ARG A 102 6.08 36.98 36.23
N MET A 103 6.52 36.53 35.06
CA MET A 103 6.48 35.10 34.74
C MET A 103 7.52 34.29 35.53
N ALA A 104 7.22 33.04 35.83
CA ALA A 104 8.21 32.11 36.36
C ALA A 104 9.25 31.78 35.28
N SER A 105 10.53 31.75 35.64
CA SER A 105 11.67 31.52 34.71
C SER A 105 11.61 32.39 33.45
N PRO A 106 11.69 33.72 33.59
CA PRO A 106 11.61 34.63 32.45
C PRO A 106 12.70 34.32 31.43
N THR A 107 12.38 34.44 30.14
CA THR A 107 13.36 34.21 29.07
C THR A 107 14.50 35.22 29.21
N LYS A 108 15.73 34.72 29.32
CA LYS A 108 16.93 35.54 29.47
C LYS A 108 17.72 35.65 28.16
N PRO A 109 18.43 36.77 27.93
CA PRO A 109 19.17 36.98 26.69
C PRO A 109 20.31 35.96 26.50
N TRP A 110 20.97 35.54 27.58
CA TRP A 110 22.09 34.57 27.57
C TRP A 110 21.70 33.11 27.31
N ARG A 111 20.44 32.83 26.93
CA ARG A 111 20.03 31.52 26.44
C ARG A 111 20.97 31.08 25.29
N ARG A 112 21.41 29.83 25.28
CA ARG A 112 22.29 29.32 24.20
C ARG A 112 21.56 29.15 22.87
N TRP A 113 21.54 30.22 22.07
CA TRP A 113 20.93 30.27 20.72
C TRP A 113 21.80 29.57 19.67
N HIS A 114 23.10 29.85 19.68
CA HIS A 114 24.05 29.38 18.69
C HIS A 114 24.62 27.99 19.06
N ARG A 115 24.92 27.20 18.03
CA ARG A 115 25.45 25.84 18.12
C ARG A 115 26.67 25.72 17.21
N LYS A 116 27.81 25.37 17.81
CA LYS A 116 29.04 25.01 17.11
C LYS A 116 28.83 23.65 16.45
N ILE A 117 29.30 23.51 15.21
CA ILE A 117 29.19 22.28 14.43
C ILE A 117 30.58 21.94 13.93
N ASN A 118 30.95 20.66 14.02
CA ASN A 118 32.24 20.20 13.53
C ASN A 118 32.34 20.42 12.02
N LEU A 119 33.48 20.96 11.58
CA LEU A 119 33.70 21.30 10.17
C LEU A 119 33.53 20.07 9.26
N ASN A 120 34.07 18.92 9.66
CA ASN A 120 33.94 17.68 8.90
C ASN A 120 32.50 17.17 8.83
N GLN A 121 31.70 17.29 9.91
CA GLN A 121 30.27 16.94 9.86
C GLN A 121 29.50 17.86 8.91
N ARG A 122 29.79 19.17 8.93
CA ARG A 122 29.19 20.12 8.00
C ARG A 122 29.57 19.81 6.55
N ARG A 123 30.83 19.51 6.28
CA ARG A 123 31.31 19.10 4.95
C ARG A 123 30.67 17.78 4.50
N TYR A 124 30.53 16.79 5.39
CA TYR A 124 29.82 15.53 5.11
C TYR A 124 28.37 15.80 4.69
N ALA A 125 27.63 16.61 5.47
CA ALA A 125 26.26 16.98 5.15
C ALA A 125 26.14 17.66 3.78
N MET A 126 27.06 18.58 3.46
CA MET A 126 27.09 19.23 2.14
C MET A 126 27.27 18.23 1.01
N VAL A 127 28.24 17.33 1.13
CA VAL A 127 28.54 16.33 0.11
C VAL A 127 27.39 15.34 -0.06
N SER A 128 26.79 14.88 1.04
CA SER A 128 25.56 14.06 1.00
C SER A 128 24.40 14.76 0.28
N ALA A 129 24.24 16.07 0.48
CA ALA A 129 23.18 16.84 -0.15
C ALA A 129 23.43 17.06 -1.66
N ILE A 130 24.68 17.28 -2.06
CA ILE A 130 25.08 17.37 -3.48
C ILE A 130 24.85 16.03 -4.17
N ALA A 131 25.34 14.91 -3.60
CA ALA A 131 25.10 13.58 -4.14
C ALA A 131 23.62 13.27 -4.35
N ALA A 132 22.78 13.65 -3.38
CA ALA A 132 21.34 13.46 -3.50
C ALA A 132 20.67 14.33 -4.58
N SER A 133 21.26 15.47 -4.95
CA SER A 133 20.75 16.33 -6.04
C SER A 133 20.92 15.69 -7.42
N GLY A 134 21.88 14.77 -7.59
CA GLY A 134 22.05 14.00 -8.81
C GLY A 134 21.15 12.77 -8.93
N VAL A 135 20.35 12.44 -7.90
CA VAL A 135 19.45 11.27 -7.91
C VAL A 135 18.02 11.73 -8.28
N PRO A 136 17.48 11.39 -9.47
CA PRO A 136 16.14 11.82 -9.88
C PRO A 136 15.04 11.44 -8.89
N ALA A 137 15.10 10.22 -8.35
CA ALA A 137 14.10 9.72 -7.39
C ALA A 137 14.04 10.57 -6.12
N LEU A 138 15.18 11.02 -5.59
CA LEU A 138 15.21 11.87 -4.39
C LEU A 138 14.67 13.28 -4.70
N VAL A 139 15.03 13.83 -5.86
CA VAL A 139 14.54 15.15 -6.30
C VAL A 139 13.04 15.16 -6.53
N MET A 140 12.50 14.12 -7.17
CA MET A 140 11.05 13.95 -7.32
C MET A 140 10.36 13.71 -5.97
N SER A 141 10.95 12.95 -5.05
CA SER A 141 10.36 12.67 -3.74
C SER A 141 10.18 13.93 -2.89
N LYS A 142 11.10 14.90 -3.01
CA LYS A 142 10.96 16.21 -2.38
C LYS A 142 9.80 17.02 -2.96
N GLY A 143 9.42 16.69 -4.19
CA GLY A 143 8.30 17.29 -4.89
C GLY A 143 8.72 18.30 -5.96
N HIS A 144 9.95 18.27 -6.47
CA HIS A 144 10.27 19.05 -7.67
C HIS A 144 9.65 18.41 -8.91
N VAL A 145 9.17 19.23 -9.84
CA VAL A 145 8.57 18.76 -11.11
C VAL A 145 9.66 18.72 -12.18
N ILE A 146 10.28 17.54 -12.35
CA ILE A 146 11.45 17.35 -13.26
C ILE A 146 11.19 16.34 -14.38
N ASN A 147 9.92 16.05 -14.70
CA ASN A 147 9.55 14.98 -15.65
C ASN A 147 10.05 15.21 -17.08
N GLU A 148 10.24 16.47 -17.47
CA GLU A 148 10.66 16.89 -18.82
C GLU A 148 12.11 17.38 -18.86
N VAL A 149 12.79 17.37 -17.72
CA VAL A 149 14.21 17.75 -17.64
C VAL A 149 15.03 16.63 -18.29
N PRO A 150 15.98 16.95 -19.19
CA PRO A 150 16.61 15.93 -20.04
C PRO A 150 17.57 15.01 -19.26
N GLU A 151 18.35 15.56 -18.33
CA GLU A 151 19.34 14.82 -17.55
C GLU A 151 19.45 15.36 -16.11
N MET A 152 19.91 14.51 -15.20
CA MET A 152 20.26 14.84 -13.83
C MET A 152 21.59 14.17 -13.45
N PRO A 153 22.57 14.91 -12.89
CA PRO A 153 22.58 16.35 -12.63
C PRO A 153 22.51 17.20 -13.91
N LEU A 154 21.79 18.31 -13.86
CA LEU A 154 21.63 19.21 -15.00
C LEU A 154 22.80 20.20 -15.06
N VAL A 155 23.58 20.15 -16.14
CA VAL A 155 24.73 21.02 -16.40
C VAL A 155 24.47 21.86 -17.64
N VAL A 156 24.78 23.14 -17.57
CA VAL A 156 24.46 24.12 -18.62
C VAL A 156 25.67 25.01 -18.90
N SER A 157 25.77 25.50 -20.13
CA SER A 157 26.87 26.36 -20.58
C SER A 157 27.04 27.61 -19.71
N ASP A 158 28.29 28.07 -19.60
CA ASP A 158 28.67 29.24 -18.81
C ASP A 158 28.06 30.56 -19.33
N LYS A 159 27.56 30.61 -20.57
CA LYS A 159 26.85 31.78 -21.14
C LYS A 159 25.69 32.30 -20.27
N ILE A 160 25.12 31.45 -19.41
CA ILE A 160 24.05 31.84 -18.48
C ILE A 160 24.54 32.80 -17.39
N GLN A 161 25.85 32.83 -17.11
CA GLN A 161 26.45 33.70 -16.11
C GLN A 161 26.37 35.18 -16.51
N GLU A 162 26.39 35.46 -17.82
CA GLU A 162 26.37 36.78 -18.46
C GLU A 162 24.95 37.39 -18.54
N TYR A 163 23.90 36.65 -18.14
CA TYR A 163 22.54 37.14 -18.25
C TYR A 163 22.28 38.34 -17.35
N ASN A 164 21.87 39.46 -17.96
CA ASN A 164 21.59 40.71 -17.28
C ASN A 164 20.09 40.96 -17.05
N LYS A 165 19.21 40.44 -17.92
CA LYS A 165 17.77 40.71 -17.88
C LYS A 165 16.97 39.49 -17.41
N THR A 166 15.97 39.71 -16.55
CA THR A 166 15.04 38.66 -16.07
C THR A 166 14.28 37.98 -17.22
N LYS A 167 13.98 38.71 -18.31
CA LYS A 167 13.33 38.15 -19.50
C LYS A 167 14.15 36.98 -20.09
N GLN A 168 15.46 37.15 -20.24
CA GLN A 168 16.38 36.11 -20.73
C GLN A 168 16.37 34.89 -19.80
N ALA A 169 16.49 35.13 -18.49
CA ALA A 169 16.44 34.06 -17.48
C ALA A 169 15.14 33.25 -17.50
N VAL A 170 13.98 33.90 -17.70
CA VAL A 170 12.68 33.23 -17.81
C VAL A 170 12.59 32.39 -19.09
N VAL A 171 13.05 32.92 -20.22
CA VAL A 171 13.08 32.20 -21.50
C VAL A 171 13.93 30.94 -21.38
N PHE A 172 15.12 31.06 -20.77
CA PHE A 172 16.00 29.94 -20.48
C PHE A 172 15.33 28.85 -19.62
N LEU A 173 14.72 29.22 -18.48
CA LEU A 173 14.07 28.26 -17.58
C LEU A 173 12.87 27.53 -18.23
N ARG A 174 12.21 28.17 -19.20
CA ARG A 174 11.16 27.54 -20.03
C ARG A 174 11.74 26.54 -21.01
N ARG A 175 12.82 26.92 -21.71
CA ARG A 175 13.51 26.05 -22.69
C ARG A 175 14.06 24.79 -22.01
N ILE A 176 14.73 24.93 -20.87
CA ILE A 176 15.30 23.81 -20.11
C ILE A 176 14.28 22.98 -19.31
N LYS A 177 12.99 23.25 -19.52
CA LYS A 177 11.85 22.55 -18.89
C LYS A 177 11.79 22.64 -17.36
N ALA A 178 12.52 23.58 -16.75
CA ALA A 178 12.47 23.87 -15.31
C ALA A 178 11.25 24.73 -14.91
N TRP A 179 10.58 25.37 -15.88
CA TRP A 179 9.49 26.32 -15.61
C TRP A 179 8.28 25.71 -14.88
N LYS A 180 7.96 24.43 -15.11
CA LYS A 180 6.85 23.76 -14.39
C LYS A 180 7.06 23.74 -12.88
N ASP A 181 8.31 23.64 -12.43
CA ASP A 181 8.64 23.70 -11.00
C ASP A 181 8.43 25.12 -10.43
N ILE A 182 8.73 26.15 -11.22
CA ILE A 182 8.53 27.56 -10.84
C ILE A 182 7.04 27.92 -10.86
N GLU A 183 6.28 27.45 -11.84
CA GLU A 183 4.83 27.61 -11.88
C GLU A 183 4.15 27.02 -10.63
N LYS A 184 4.67 25.88 -10.15
CA LYS A 184 4.26 25.30 -8.87
C LYS A 184 4.61 26.19 -7.67
N VAL A 185 5.70 26.94 -7.71
CA VAL A 185 6.02 27.96 -6.69
C VAL A 185 4.99 29.08 -6.72
N TYR A 186 4.70 29.67 -7.89
CA TYR A 186 3.68 30.71 -8.05
C TYR A 186 2.33 30.28 -7.47
N LYS A 187 1.84 29.10 -7.86
CA LYS A 187 0.56 28.52 -7.37
C LYS A 187 0.57 28.24 -5.86
N SER A 188 1.74 28.06 -5.25
CA SER A 188 1.87 27.73 -3.81
C SER A 188 1.88 28.96 -2.90
N ARG A 189 2.01 30.17 -3.46
CA ARG A 189 2.15 31.40 -2.69
C ARG A 189 0.84 31.68 -1.94
N ARG A 190 0.91 31.72 -0.62
CA ARG A 190 -0.26 31.97 0.24
C ARG A 190 0.12 32.79 1.47
N PHE A 191 -0.88 33.37 2.13
CA PHE A 191 -0.70 34.01 3.42
C PHE A 191 -0.32 33.01 4.49
N ARG A 192 0.63 33.39 5.36
CA ARG A 192 1.06 32.56 6.49
C ARG A 192 -0.05 32.51 7.54
N ALA A 193 -0.35 31.32 8.05
CA ALA A 193 -1.27 31.16 9.18
C ALA A 193 -0.63 31.64 10.50
N GLY A 194 -1.46 32.15 11.41
CA GLY A 194 -1.04 32.57 12.75
C GLY A 194 -0.35 33.94 12.83
N LYS A 195 0.33 34.18 13.96
CA LYS A 195 0.91 35.48 14.35
C LYS A 195 2.13 35.92 13.52
N GLY A 196 2.66 35.03 12.66
CA GLY A 196 3.80 35.36 11.79
C GLY A 196 3.51 36.49 10.80
N LYS A 197 2.23 36.73 10.47
CA LYS A 197 1.82 37.84 9.59
C LYS A 197 2.22 39.21 10.14
N MET A 198 2.09 39.40 11.45
CA MET A 198 2.44 40.65 12.15
C MET A 198 3.95 40.81 12.34
N ARG A 199 4.74 39.76 12.12
CA ARG A 199 6.20 39.73 12.32
C ARG A 199 6.94 39.71 10.98
N ASN A 200 6.49 40.49 10.00
CA ASN A 200 7.06 40.62 8.65
C ASN A 200 7.23 39.30 7.87
N ARG A 201 6.48 38.24 8.23
CA ARG A 201 6.52 36.91 7.57
C ARG A 201 5.16 36.56 6.97
N ARG A 202 4.56 37.54 6.29
CA ARG A 202 3.15 37.51 5.83
C ARG A 202 2.85 36.44 4.77
N ARG A 203 3.81 36.12 3.88
CA ARG A 203 3.62 35.15 2.81
C ARG A 203 4.58 33.96 2.94
N ILE A 204 4.13 32.80 2.47
CA ILE A 204 4.94 31.58 2.31
C ILE A 204 4.80 31.06 0.89
N GLN A 205 5.85 30.42 0.40
CA GLN A 205 5.90 29.78 -0.92
C GLN A 205 6.87 28.60 -0.88
N ARG A 206 6.76 27.69 -1.85
CA ARG A 206 7.71 26.59 -2.04
C ARG A 206 9.06 27.10 -2.55
N ARG A 207 10.10 26.28 -2.37
CA ARG A 207 11.42 26.50 -2.97
C ARG A 207 11.45 25.79 -4.33
N GLY A 208 11.91 26.50 -5.35
CA GLY A 208 12.10 25.98 -6.69
C GLY A 208 13.57 25.60 -6.95
N PRO A 209 14.05 25.68 -8.20
CA PRO A 209 15.41 25.29 -8.54
C PRO A 209 16.45 26.15 -7.82
N LEU A 210 17.60 25.55 -7.55
CA LEU A 210 18.81 26.22 -7.10
C LEU A 210 19.77 26.32 -8.27
N ILE A 211 20.23 27.53 -8.61
CA ILE A 211 21.22 27.73 -9.67
C ILE A 211 22.58 27.95 -9.01
N VAL A 212 23.56 27.13 -9.41
CA VAL A 212 24.94 27.19 -8.91
C VAL A 212 25.87 27.68 -10.01
N TYR A 213 26.57 28.77 -9.72
CA TYR A 213 27.49 29.44 -10.64
C TYR A 213 28.89 29.57 -10.05
N SER A 214 29.87 29.82 -10.91
CA SER A 214 31.27 30.08 -10.51
C SER A 214 31.54 31.58 -10.38
N LYS A 215 31.28 32.34 -11.45
CA LYS A 215 31.45 33.80 -11.52
C LYS A 215 30.09 34.50 -11.59
N ASN A 216 30.05 35.75 -11.13
CA ASN A 216 28.82 36.55 -11.14
C ASN A 216 28.97 37.72 -12.12
N GLU A 217 28.61 37.51 -13.37
CA GLU A 217 28.71 38.48 -14.47
C GLU A 217 27.36 39.15 -14.80
N GLY A 218 26.35 38.97 -13.94
CA GLY A 218 25.00 39.49 -14.15
C GLY A 218 23.91 38.54 -13.64
N ILE A 219 24.21 37.24 -13.60
CA ILE A 219 23.28 36.16 -13.24
C ILE A 219 22.49 36.42 -11.96
N ARG A 220 23.11 37.00 -10.92
CA ARG A 220 22.41 37.27 -9.67
C ARG A 220 21.30 38.31 -9.84
N ARG A 221 21.50 39.33 -10.69
CA ARG A 221 20.51 40.37 -10.99
C ARG A 221 19.38 39.80 -11.86
N ALA A 222 19.70 38.98 -12.86
CA ALA A 222 18.69 38.39 -13.75
C ALA A 222 17.77 37.38 -13.05
N PHE A 223 18.29 36.55 -12.14
CA PHE A 223 17.50 35.46 -11.54
C PHE A 223 16.86 35.80 -10.18
N ARG A 224 17.31 36.84 -9.44
CA ARG A 224 16.82 37.13 -8.08
C ARG A 224 15.33 37.43 -7.97
N ASN A 225 14.71 37.94 -9.04
CA ASN A 225 13.31 38.35 -9.02
C ASN A 225 12.34 37.19 -9.30
N ILE A 226 12.85 36.03 -9.76
CA ILE A 226 12.02 34.87 -10.07
C ILE A 226 11.68 34.14 -8.76
N PRO A 227 10.39 33.94 -8.42
CA PRO A 227 10.02 33.42 -7.13
C PRO A 227 10.44 31.95 -6.96
N GLY A 228 11.05 31.67 -5.81
CA GLY A 228 11.48 30.32 -5.42
C GLY A 228 12.81 29.88 -6.02
N VAL A 229 13.34 30.61 -7.00
CA VAL A 229 14.71 30.40 -7.49
C VAL A 229 15.67 30.95 -6.44
N ASP A 230 16.64 30.13 -6.03
CA ASP A 230 17.75 30.58 -5.21
C ASP A 230 19.05 30.48 -6.01
N LEU A 231 20.02 31.32 -5.65
CA LEU A 231 21.33 31.43 -6.29
C LEU A 231 22.43 31.21 -5.26
N VAL A 232 23.46 30.47 -5.64
CA VAL A 232 24.63 30.17 -4.80
C VAL A 232 25.89 30.08 -5.65
N ASN A 233 27.00 30.61 -5.14
CA ASN A 233 28.32 30.41 -5.73
C ASN A 233 28.89 29.06 -5.25
N VAL A 234 29.53 28.30 -6.15
CA VAL A 234 30.16 27.00 -5.85
C VAL A 234 31.16 27.05 -4.69
N SER A 235 31.90 28.14 -4.53
CA SER A 235 32.87 28.32 -3.44
C SER A 235 32.20 28.52 -2.08
N LYS A 236 30.95 29.02 -2.07
CA LYS A 236 30.18 29.37 -0.86
C LYS A 236 28.87 28.57 -0.80
N LEU A 237 28.94 27.26 -1.01
CA LEU A 237 27.79 26.37 -0.92
C LEU A 237 27.21 26.34 0.51
N ASP A 238 25.90 26.49 0.61
CA ASP A 238 25.15 26.54 1.87
C ASP A 238 24.15 25.39 1.98
N LEU A 239 24.23 24.63 3.08
CA LEU A 239 23.37 23.48 3.35
C LEU A 239 21.91 23.89 3.44
N LEU A 240 21.61 25.07 4.01
CA LEU A 240 20.24 25.55 4.16
C LEU A 240 19.56 25.81 2.80
N LYS A 241 20.36 26.10 1.76
CA LYS A 241 19.89 26.28 0.39
C LYS A 241 19.89 24.97 -0.40
N VAL A 242 20.87 24.09 -0.25
CA VAL A 242 20.90 22.80 -0.97
C VAL A 242 19.87 21.81 -0.40
N ALA A 243 19.72 21.75 0.92
CA ALA A 243 18.81 20.87 1.64
C ALA A 243 17.84 21.66 2.53
N PRO A 244 16.93 22.49 1.95
CA PRO A 244 16.00 23.28 2.74
C PRO A 244 15.09 22.38 3.58
N GLY A 245 15.02 22.66 4.88
CA GLY A 245 14.24 21.90 5.85
C GLY A 245 14.91 20.60 6.29
N GLY A 246 16.20 20.40 6.02
CA GLY A 246 16.92 19.16 6.35
C GLY A 246 16.65 17.99 5.40
N HIS A 247 15.79 18.20 4.40
CA HIS A 247 15.49 17.19 3.38
C HIS A 247 16.45 17.33 2.18
N VAL A 248 17.08 16.23 1.80
CA VAL A 248 17.96 16.14 0.61
C VAL A 248 17.16 16.11 -0.71
N GLY A 249 17.84 16.25 -1.85
CA GLY A 249 17.22 16.17 -3.17
C GLY A 249 16.50 17.45 -3.60
N ARG A 250 17.15 18.62 -3.48
CA ARG A 250 16.66 19.83 -4.17
C ARG A 250 17.02 19.74 -5.65
N PHE A 251 16.18 20.28 -6.53
CA PHE A 251 16.53 20.43 -7.95
C PHE A 251 17.62 21.52 -8.09
N VAL A 252 18.80 21.14 -8.58
CA VAL A 252 19.96 22.02 -8.73
C VAL A 252 20.37 22.06 -10.20
N ILE A 253 20.57 23.27 -10.73
CA ILE A 253 21.07 23.56 -12.07
C ILE A 253 22.51 24.06 -11.91
N TRP A 254 23.46 23.39 -12.54
CA TRP A 254 24.87 23.73 -12.48
C TRP A 254 25.31 24.43 -13.77
N THR A 255 26.14 25.45 -13.64
CA THR A 255 26.96 25.93 -14.77
C THR A 255 28.17 25.02 -14.96
N GLU A 256 28.69 24.96 -16.18
CA GLU A 256 29.79 24.07 -16.54
C GLU A 256 31.03 24.31 -15.68
N SER A 257 31.47 25.56 -15.56
CA SER A 257 32.59 25.96 -14.69
C SER A 257 32.34 25.62 -13.21
N ALA A 258 31.12 25.81 -12.71
CA ALA A 258 30.76 25.42 -11.34
C ALA A 258 30.79 23.90 -11.15
N PHE A 259 30.49 23.13 -12.17
CA PHE A 259 30.51 21.67 -12.11
C PHE A 259 31.95 21.13 -12.10
N LYS A 260 32.83 21.67 -12.95
CA LYS A 260 34.26 21.32 -13.01
C LYS A 260 34.98 21.65 -11.69
N THR A 261 34.70 22.81 -11.11
CA THR A 261 35.32 23.27 -9.84
C THR A 261 34.97 22.40 -8.62
N LEU A 262 33.91 21.58 -8.66
CA LEU A 262 33.55 20.68 -7.54
C LEU A 262 34.65 19.67 -7.22
N ASN A 263 35.38 19.18 -8.23
CA ASN A 263 36.48 18.23 -8.02
C ASN A 263 37.66 18.89 -7.29
N ALA A 264 38.04 20.12 -7.65
CA ALA A 264 39.06 20.87 -6.89
C ALA A 264 38.60 21.15 -5.45
N LEU A 265 37.31 21.45 -5.26
CA LEU A 265 36.72 21.89 -3.99
C LEU A 265 36.43 20.78 -2.99
N TYR A 266 36.27 19.52 -3.43
CA TYR A 266 36.00 18.38 -2.55
C TYR A 266 36.98 17.20 -2.74
N GLY A 267 37.75 17.16 -3.83
CA GLY A 267 38.67 16.05 -4.16
C GLY A 267 37.98 14.86 -4.83
N SER A 268 38.73 13.77 -4.98
CA SER A 268 38.23 12.40 -5.16
C SER A 268 38.52 11.58 -3.89
N TRP A 269 38.28 10.27 -3.88
CA TRP A 269 38.74 9.43 -2.75
C TRP A 269 40.26 9.24 -2.74
N ASP A 270 40.87 9.21 -3.94
CA ASP A 270 42.30 8.98 -4.13
C ASP A 270 43.10 10.29 -3.98
N LYS A 271 42.53 11.41 -4.45
CA LYS A 271 43.17 12.74 -4.41
C LYS A 271 42.44 13.64 -3.40
N PRO A 272 43.14 14.19 -2.39
CA PRO A 272 42.51 15.10 -1.42
C PRO A 272 42.03 16.39 -2.07
N SER A 273 41.20 17.16 -1.35
CA SER A 273 40.75 18.46 -1.82
C SER A 273 41.90 19.47 -1.90
N GLN A 274 41.97 20.21 -3.01
CA GLN A 274 42.94 21.30 -3.19
C GLN A 274 42.54 22.56 -2.41
N LEU A 275 41.26 22.92 -2.43
CA LEU A 275 40.77 24.17 -1.82
C LEU A 275 40.43 24.04 -0.33
N LYS A 276 40.29 22.82 0.19
CA LYS A 276 39.94 22.58 1.59
C LYS A 276 41.05 21.84 2.30
N LYS A 277 41.76 22.55 3.17
CA LYS A 277 42.80 21.99 4.05
C LYS A 277 42.27 20.78 4.82
N GLY A 278 43.04 19.68 4.74
CA GLY A 278 42.80 18.44 5.48
C GLY A 278 41.46 17.77 5.20
N TYR A 279 40.90 17.92 4.00
CA TYR A 279 39.62 17.34 3.64
C TYR A 279 39.74 16.27 2.56
N ASN A 280 39.13 15.12 2.83
CA ASN A 280 38.88 14.06 1.87
C ASN A 280 37.37 13.69 1.87
N LEU A 281 36.90 13.11 0.77
CA LEU A 281 35.54 12.60 0.63
C LEU A 281 35.25 11.49 1.64
N PRO A 282 34.04 11.45 2.24
CA PRO A 282 33.68 10.35 3.12
C PRO A 282 33.60 9.03 2.34
N GLN A 283 34.24 8.00 2.89
CA GLN A 283 34.18 6.65 2.32
C GLN A 283 32.80 6.02 2.53
N PRO A 284 32.22 5.37 1.51
CA PRO A 284 30.97 4.64 1.67
C PRO A 284 31.20 3.36 2.48
N LYS A 285 30.39 3.14 3.53
CA LYS A 285 30.45 1.91 4.35
C LYS A 285 30.04 0.64 3.58
N MET A 286 29.21 0.79 2.56
CA MET A 286 28.80 -0.29 1.66
C MET A 286 29.21 0.08 0.24
N ALA A 287 30.04 -0.74 -0.40
CA ALA A 287 30.46 -0.52 -1.78
C ALA A 287 29.27 -0.66 -2.76
N ASN A 288 28.43 -1.68 -2.55
CA ASN A 288 27.19 -1.90 -3.29
C ASN A 288 25.98 -1.74 -2.37
N THR A 289 25.10 -0.78 -2.68
CA THR A 289 23.87 -0.53 -1.91
C THR A 289 22.64 -1.25 -2.47
N ASP A 290 22.75 -1.97 -3.59
CA ASP A 290 21.67 -2.79 -4.12
C ASP A 290 21.59 -4.13 -3.38
N LEU A 291 20.88 -4.10 -2.26
CA LEU A 291 20.63 -5.29 -1.45
C LEU A 291 19.88 -6.37 -2.24
N THR A 292 19.04 -6.00 -3.21
CA THR A 292 18.26 -6.98 -3.99
C THR A 292 19.15 -7.78 -4.92
N ARG A 293 20.20 -7.15 -5.48
CA ARG A 293 21.23 -7.83 -6.25
C ARG A 293 22.06 -8.73 -5.35
N LEU A 294 22.53 -8.23 -4.20
CA LEU A 294 23.31 -9.02 -3.26
C LEU A 294 22.53 -10.27 -2.80
N MET A 295 21.27 -10.13 -2.39
CA MET A 295 20.44 -11.26 -1.95
C MET A 295 20.13 -12.29 -3.05
N LYS A 296 20.29 -11.92 -4.33
CA LYS A 296 20.07 -12.81 -5.47
C LYS A 296 21.38 -13.34 -6.07
N ALA A 297 22.52 -12.95 -5.50
CA ALA A 297 23.82 -13.41 -5.96
C ALA A 297 23.92 -14.93 -5.79
N GLU A 298 24.45 -15.61 -6.80
CA GLU A 298 24.49 -17.08 -6.85
C GLU A 298 25.31 -17.65 -5.70
N GLU A 299 26.38 -16.95 -5.32
CA GLU A 299 27.25 -17.27 -4.19
C GLU A 299 26.45 -17.35 -2.88
N ILE A 300 25.50 -16.42 -2.68
CA ILE A 300 24.62 -16.45 -1.50
C ILE A 300 23.56 -17.55 -1.65
N LEU A 301 22.92 -17.65 -2.83
CA LEU A 301 21.84 -18.62 -3.06
C LEU A 301 22.32 -20.07 -2.91
N ASN A 302 23.56 -20.38 -3.29
CA ASN A 302 24.14 -21.72 -3.21
C ASN A 302 24.32 -22.22 -1.77
N VAL A 303 24.55 -21.31 -0.82
CA VAL A 303 24.75 -21.64 0.61
C VAL A 303 23.44 -21.57 1.41
N LEU A 304 22.41 -20.90 0.87
CA LEU A 304 21.16 -20.68 1.59
C LEU A 304 20.34 -21.96 1.79
N ARG A 305 19.88 -22.15 3.02
CA ARG A 305 18.91 -23.20 3.37
C ARG A 305 17.55 -22.93 2.70
N LYS A 306 16.82 -24.00 2.38
CA LYS A 306 15.47 -23.89 1.80
C LYS A 306 14.53 -23.06 2.71
N PRO A 307 13.78 -22.09 2.17
CA PRO A 307 12.94 -21.22 2.98
C PRO A 307 11.75 -21.99 3.59
N LYS A 308 11.59 -21.90 4.92
CA LYS A 308 10.46 -22.48 5.66
C LYS A 308 9.21 -21.60 5.50
N LYS A 309 8.38 -21.87 4.50
CA LYS A 309 7.15 -21.10 4.19
C LYS A 309 5.93 -21.43 5.06
N GLY A 310 6.07 -22.37 6.00
CA GLY A 310 4.96 -22.82 6.85
C GLY A 310 4.62 -21.80 7.93
N VAL A 311 3.44 -21.19 7.88
CA VAL A 311 2.92 -20.35 8.96
C VAL A 311 2.21 -21.23 9.98
N ARG A 312 2.77 -21.36 11.18
CA ARG A 312 2.09 -21.99 12.32
C ARG A 312 0.99 -21.03 12.79
N ARG A 313 -0.26 -21.40 12.55
CA ARG A 313 -1.41 -20.64 13.06
C ARG A 313 -1.73 -21.11 14.48
N ALA A 314 -2.16 -20.19 15.33
CA ALA A 314 -2.75 -20.54 16.60
C ALA A 314 -3.91 -21.52 16.36
N VAL A 315 -3.78 -22.72 16.92
CA VAL A 315 -4.82 -23.75 16.83
C VAL A 315 -5.74 -23.52 18.03
N LYS A 316 -7.01 -23.23 17.79
CA LYS A 316 -8.01 -23.21 18.86
C LYS A 316 -8.11 -24.63 19.44
N LYS A 317 -7.87 -24.78 20.75
CA LYS A 317 -8.16 -26.04 21.46
C LYS A 317 -9.66 -26.31 21.34
N LEU A 318 -10.01 -27.38 20.64
CA LEU A 318 -11.40 -27.82 20.50
C LEU A 318 -11.72 -28.72 21.68
N ASN A 319 -12.84 -28.48 22.36
CA ASN A 319 -13.31 -29.37 23.42
C ASN A 319 -13.71 -30.73 22.79
N PRO A 320 -13.08 -31.86 23.19
CA PRO A 320 -13.34 -33.15 22.57
C PRO A 320 -14.73 -33.72 22.91
N LEU A 321 -15.27 -33.43 24.09
CA LEU A 321 -16.60 -33.93 24.49
C LEU A 321 -17.71 -33.35 23.63
N THR A 322 -17.57 -32.09 23.20
CA THR A 322 -18.53 -31.42 22.31
C THR A 322 -18.19 -31.57 20.83
N ASN A 323 -16.95 -31.93 20.48
CA ASN A 323 -16.49 -32.09 19.10
C ASN A 323 -15.95 -33.50 18.85
N THR A 324 -16.78 -34.33 18.24
CA THR A 324 -16.47 -35.74 17.94
C THR A 324 -15.17 -35.93 17.18
N ARG A 325 -14.82 -35.04 16.23
CA ARG A 325 -13.55 -35.16 15.49
C ARG A 325 -12.33 -34.84 16.34
N ALA A 326 -12.47 -33.92 17.30
CA ALA A 326 -11.42 -33.65 18.26
C ALA A 326 -11.26 -34.82 19.22
N MET A 327 -12.36 -35.45 19.66
CA MET A 327 -12.31 -36.69 20.44
C MET A 327 -11.64 -37.81 19.67
N LEU A 328 -12.06 -38.09 18.44
CA LEU A 328 -11.49 -39.16 17.62
C LEU A 328 -10.02 -38.95 17.27
N LYS A 329 -9.58 -37.69 17.16
CA LYS A 329 -8.17 -37.37 16.96
C LYS A 329 -7.32 -37.67 18.21
N LEU A 330 -7.90 -37.57 19.40
CA LEU A 330 -7.23 -37.82 20.67
C LEU A 330 -7.37 -39.27 21.14
N ASN A 331 -8.57 -39.85 21.01
CA ASN A 331 -8.92 -41.21 21.36
C ASN A 331 -9.83 -41.82 20.27
N PRO A 332 -9.27 -42.63 19.34
CA PRO A 332 -10.04 -43.34 18.33
C PRO A 332 -11.03 -44.37 18.90
N PHE A 333 -10.72 -44.98 20.05
CA PHE A 333 -11.55 -46.01 20.70
C PHE A 333 -12.90 -45.47 21.18
N ALA A 334 -13.00 -44.15 21.42
CA ALA A 334 -14.27 -43.48 21.72
C ALA A 334 -15.34 -43.68 20.61
N ALA A 335 -14.95 -44.01 19.37
CA ALA A 335 -15.90 -44.38 18.32
C ALA A 335 -16.63 -45.70 18.62
N ILE A 336 -15.89 -46.69 19.12
CA ILE A 336 -16.37 -48.05 19.38
C ILE A 336 -17.29 -48.01 20.60
N LEU A 337 -16.81 -47.45 21.71
CA LEU A 337 -17.61 -47.27 22.92
C LEU A 337 -18.90 -46.50 22.67
N LYS A 338 -18.86 -45.44 21.86
CA LYS A 338 -20.07 -44.69 21.51
C LYS A 338 -21.03 -45.52 20.67
N LYS A 339 -20.54 -46.38 19.79
CA LYS A 339 -21.36 -47.28 18.97
C LYS A 339 -22.02 -48.35 19.84
N GLU A 340 -21.25 -48.99 20.72
CA GLU A 340 -21.74 -49.97 21.70
C GLU A 340 -22.78 -49.35 22.62
N GLY A 341 -22.50 -48.15 23.17
CA GLY A 341 -23.44 -47.41 24.00
C GLY A 341 -24.76 -47.08 23.29
N ILE A 342 -24.70 -46.71 21.99
CA ILE A 342 -25.91 -46.48 21.18
C ILE A 342 -26.69 -47.79 20.98
N LEU A 343 -26.01 -48.90 20.68
CA LEU A 343 -26.64 -50.21 20.49
C LEU A 343 -27.32 -50.70 21.78
N LEU A 344 -26.64 -50.58 22.92
CA LEU A 344 -27.19 -50.92 24.23
C LEU A 344 -28.41 -50.05 24.58
N ALA A 345 -28.35 -48.74 24.32
CA ALA A 345 -29.48 -47.85 24.54
C ALA A 345 -30.68 -48.21 23.65
N GLN A 346 -30.45 -48.57 22.38
CA GLN A 346 -31.51 -49.05 21.48
C GLN A 346 -32.13 -50.36 21.95
N LYS A 347 -31.31 -51.27 22.49
CA LYS A 347 -31.77 -52.54 23.10
C LYS A 347 -32.71 -52.26 24.28
N LYS A 348 -32.29 -51.42 25.23
CA LYS A 348 -33.11 -51.03 26.39
C LYS A 348 -34.42 -50.33 26.01
N ILE A 349 -34.41 -49.46 24.99
CA ILE A 349 -35.64 -48.82 24.50
C ILE A 349 -36.60 -49.86 23.90
N ARG A 350 -36.08 -50.85 23.18
CA ARG A 350 -36.89 -51.93 22.60
C ARG A 350 -37.52 -52.80 23.70
N GLU A 351 -36.73 -53.20 24.69
CA GLU A 351 -37.21 -53.95 25.87
C GLU A 351 -38.29 -53.18 26.63
N ARG A 352 -38.09 -51.87 26.87
CA ARG A 352 -39.08 -51.02 27.52
C ARG A 352 -40.38 -50.91 26.71
N ARG A 353 -40.29 -50.84 25.38
CA ARG A 353 -41.47 -50.83 24.49
C ARG A 353 -42.20 -52.17 24.52
N ALA A 354 -41.48 -53.29 24.56
CA ALA A 354 -42.04 -54.64 24.66
C ALA A 354 -42.77 -54.85 26.01
N ALA A 355 -42.14 -54.47 27.12
CA ALA A 355 -42.77 -54.53 28.45
C ALA A 355 -44.02 -53.63 28.54
N LEU A 356 -43.99 -52.46 27.89
CA LEU A 356 -45.16 -51.56 27.83
C LEU A 356 -46.26 -52.10 26.92
N SER A 357 -45.94 -52.84 25.85
CA SER A 357 -46.95 -53.57 25.07
C SER A 357 -47.53 -54.76 25.83
N GLU A 358 -46.74 -55.48 26.62
CA GLU A 358 -47.21 -56.60 27.47
C GLU A 358 -48.14 -56.12 28.58
N LYS A 359 -47.83 -54.98 29.22
CA LYS A 359 -48.74 -54.33 30.17
C LYS A 359 -50.06 -53.95 29.49
N ARG A 360 -50.01 -53.32 28.32
CA ARG A 360 -51.20 -53.00 27.54
C ARG A 360 -52.02 -54.23 27.12
N THR A 361 -51.39 -55.39 26.90
CA THR A 361 -52.12 -56.64 26.61
C THR A 361 -52.72 -57.28 27.86
N LYS A 362 -52.08 -57.14 29.04
CA LYS A 362 -52.63 -57.59 30.32
C LYS A 362 -53.81 -56.73 30.77
N ASP A 363 -53.69 -55.41 30.68
CA ASP A 363 -54.80 -54.48 30.93
C ASP A 363 -56.00 -54.80 30.00
N ARG A 364 -55.72 -55.18 28.74
CA ARG A 364 -56.76 -55.63 27.79
C ARG A 364 -57.38 -56.98 28.17
N ALA A 365 -56.62 -57.90 28.78
CA ALA A 365 -57.11 -59.20 29.25
C ALA A 365 -57.95 -59.07 30.54
N GLU A 366 -57.56 -58.17 31.44
CA GLU A 366 -58.32 -57.83 32.66
C GLU A 366 -59.66 -57.18 32.32
N VAL A 367 -59.70 -56.23 31.37
CA VAL A 367 -60.96 -55.63 30.86
C VAL A 367 -61.86 -56.67 30.16
N LEU A 368 -61.29 -57.74 29.59
CA LEU A 368 -62.04 -58.85 29.00
C LEU A 368 -62.59 -59.83 30.06
N ALA A 369 -61.90 -59.98 31.19
CA ALA A 369 -62.35 -60.77 32.33
C ALA A 369 -63.45 -60.05 33.15
N GLU A 370 -63.38 -58.72 33.29
CA GLU A 370 -64.38 -57.91 33.99
C GLU A 370 -65.73 -57.84 33.27
N LYS A 371 -65.76 -58.05 31.94
CA LYS A 371 -67.00 -58.14 31.15
C LYS A 371 -67.73 -59.48 31.24
N ARG A 372 -67.19 -60.49 31.92
CA ARG A 372 -67.81 -61.81 32.09
C ARG A 372 -67.77 -62.20 33.58
N GLY A 373 -68.88 -61.96 34.30
CA GLY A 373 -69.06 -62.38 35.69
C GLY A 373 -68.86 -63.90 35.90
N ILE A 374 -68.24 -64.28 37.01
CA ILE A 374 -67.40 -65.47 37.33
C ILE A 374 -68.22 -66.41 38.30
N PRO A 375 -67.99 -67.75 38.58
CA PRO A 375 -66.70 -68.44 38.82
C PRO A 375 -66.51 -69.97 38.54
N LYS A 376 -65.20 -70.36 38.52
CA LYS A 376 -64.50 -71.63 38.91
C LYS A 376 -65.36 -72.88 39.17
N ASP A 377 -65.16 -74.09 38.62
CA ASP A 377 -64.07 -74.74 37.91
C ASP A 377 -64.68 -75.85 37.01
N ALA A 378 -64.25 -75.93 35.75
CA ALA A 378 -64.32 -77.16 34.96
C ALA A 378 -62.98 -77.30 34.22
N ALA A 379 -62.36 -78.44 34.46
CA ALA A 379 -60.98 -78.71 34.20
C ALA A 379 -60.68 -78.98 32.70
N LYS A 380 -59.44 -78.65 32.34
CA LYS A 380 -58.55 -79.41 31.44
C LYS A 380 -59.16 -80.16 30.25
N ALA A 381 -59.00 -79.57 29.07
CA ALA A 381 -58.74 -80.16 27.74
C ALA A 381 -58.84 -78.95 26.78
N ASP A 382 -57.85 -78.51 26.02
CA ASP A 382 -56.99 -79.28 25.13
C ASP A 382 -55.63 -78.61 24.97
N ALA A 383 -54.59 -79.44 25.10
CA ALA A 383 -53.30 -79.19 24.50
C ALA A 383 -53.25 -79.98 23.18
N LYS A 384 -52.68 -79.33 22.17
CA LYS A 384 -52.19 -79.83 20.87
C LYS A 384 -53.18 -79.79 19.71
N ASP A 385 -53.19 -78.64 19.05
CA ASP A 385 -53.00 -78.44 17.60
C ASP A 385 -52.85 -76.91 17.40
N ALA A 386 -51.87 -76.32 16.74
CA ALA A 386 -50.90 -76.82 15.79
C ALA A 386 -49.64 -75.93 15.83
N ALA A 387 -48.49 -76.58 15.88
CA ALA A 387 -47.24 -76.00 15.41
C ALA A 387 -47.35 -75.72 13.91
N LYS A 388 -47.23 -74.44 13.53
CA LYS A 388 -46.91 -73.90 12.18
C LYS A 388 -47.04 -72.38 12.30
N THR A 389 -45.96 -71.64 12.58
CA THR A 389 -45.30 -70.82 11.55
C THR A 389 -44.06 -70.15 12.15
N ASP A 390 -43.04 -70.95 12.47
CA ASP A 390 -41.67 -70.48 12.26
C ASP A 390 -41.23 -70.88 10.85
N ALA A 391 -40.50 -69.97 10.21
CA ALA A 391 -39.91 -70.05 8.88
C ALA A 391 -40.81 -69.83 7.65
N LYS A 392 -40.92 -68.56 7.23
CA LYS A 392 -40.80 -68.25 5.79
C LYS A 392 -39.94 -67.01 5.51
N LYS A 393 -38.75 -67.32 5.00
CA LYS A 393 -37.81 -66.52 4.23
C LYS A 393 -38.41 -65.32 3.49
N GLY A 394 -37.71 -64.20 3.62
CA GLY A 394 -36.93 -63.68 2.49
C GLY A 394 -37.64 -62.84 1.42
N LYS A 395 -37.01 -61.68 1.16
CA LYS A 395 -37.07 -60.83 -0.04
C LYS A 395 -38.31 -59.97 -0.24
N GLY A 396 -38.12 -58.65 -0.18
CA GLY A 396 -38.98 -57.72 -0.91
C GLY A 396 -38.81 -56.24 -0.59
N LYS A 397 -38.43 -55.47 -1.62
CA LYS A 397 -38.65 -54.03 -1.81
C LYS A 397 -37.92 -53.01 -0.92
N LYS A 398 -36.82 -52.48 -1.49
CA LYS A 398 -36.42 -51.07 -1.32
C LYS A 398 -37.58 -50.16 -1.78
N THR A 399 -38.40 -49.68 -0.86
CA THR A 399 -39.19 -48.46 -1.07
C THR A 399 -38.33 -47.26 -0.69
N THR A 400 -37.97 -46.46 -1.69
CA THR A 400 -37.35 -45.15 -1.51
C THR A 400 -38.33 -44.23 -0.80
N VAL A 401 -38.23 -44.12 0.52
CA VAL A 401 -38.84 -43.01 1.26
C VAL A 401 -38.08 -41.74 0.87
N LYS A 402 -38.70 -40.92 0.01
CA LYS A 402 -38.30 -39.53 -0.21
C LYS A 402 -38.42 -38.81 1.14
N VAL A 403 -37.30 -38.63 1.82
CA VAL A 403 -37.22 -37.68 2.94
C VAL A 403 -37.41 -36.27 2.36
N VAL A 404 -38.64 -35.76 2.45
CA VAL A 404 -38.94 -34.35 2.23
C VAL A 404 -38.16 -33.57 3.29
N LYS A 405 -37.10 -32.87 2.86
CA LYS A 405 -36.34 -31.99 3.74
C LYS A 405 -37.21 -30.76 4.08
N PRO A 406 -37.26 -30.34 5.35
CA PRO A 406 -38.01 -29.14 5.74
C PRO A 406 -37.46 -27.89 5.01
N PRO A 407 -38.31 -26.89 4.73
CA PRO A 407 -37.93 -25.71 3.98
C PRO A 407 -36.80 -24.95 4.68
N GLN A 408 -35.65 -24.83 4.01
CA GLN A 408 -34.49 -24.17 4.57
C GLN A 408 -34.71 -22.66 4.65
N THR A 409 -34.37 -22.07 5.79
CA THR A 409 -34.39 -20.61 5.95
C THR A 409 -33.38 -19.93 5.01
N LYS A 410 -33.65 -18.69 4.57
CA LYS A 410 -32.75 -17.92 3.67
C LYS A 410 -31.30 -17.85 4.17
N ALA A 411 -31.09 -17.90 5.49
CA ALA A 411 -29.76 -17.94 6.12
C ALA A 411 -29.06 -19.30 5.96
N GLN A 412 -29.78 -20.42 6.03
CA GLN A 412 -29.25 -21.77 5.80
C GLN A 412 -28.85 -21.97 4.33
N ILE A 413 -29.64 -21.47 3.39
CA ILE A 413 -29.33 -21.48 1.95
C ILE A 413 -28.05 -20.66 1.67
N ALA A 414 -27.91 -19.48 2.30
CA ALA A 414 -26.72 -18.64 2.16
C ALA A 414 -25.45 -19.27 2.76
N ARG A 415 -25.56 -19.95 3.92
CA ARG A 415 -24.45 -20.71 4.52
C ARG A 415 -24.04 -21.90 3.65
N GLY A 416 -25.00 -22.65 3.11
CA GLY A 416 -24.75 -23.75 2.17
C GLY A 416 -24.05 -23.29 0.88
N ALA A 417 -24.45 -22.15 0.32
CA ALA A 417 -23.81 -21.56 -0.86
C ALA A 417 -22.36 -21.10 -0.57
N ASN A 418 -22.10 -20.53 0.62
CA ASN A 418 -20.76 -20.11 1.02
C ASN A 418 -19.81 -21.30 1.26
N ILE A 419 -20.32 -22.40 1.81
CA ILE A 419 -19.54 -23.64 2.00
C ILE A 419 -19.20 -24.29 0.65
N LYS A 420 -20.16 -24.34 -0.29
CA LYS A 420 -19.92 -24.81 -1.66
C LYS A 420 -18.85 -23.96 -2.37
N LYS A 421 -18.91 -22.63 -2.22
CA LYS A 421 -17.92 -21.69 -2.75
C LYS A 421 -16.52 -21.90 -2.16
N ALA A 422 -16.41 -22.13 -0.85
CA ALA A 422 -15.14 -22.39 -0.18
C ALA A 422 -14.51 -23.73 -0.63
N ARG A 423 -15.34 -24.78 -0.81
CA ARG A 423 -14.88 -26.06 -1.38
C ARG A 423 -14.38 -25.90 -2.82
N LEU A 424 -15.04 -25.08 -3.62
CA LEU A 424 -14.67 -24.85 -5.01
C LEU A 424 -13.35 -24.08 -5.14
N LEU A 425 -13.17 -23.01 -4.35
CA LEU A 425 -11.90 -22.27 -4.24
C LEU A 425 -10.74 -23.14 -3.75
N ARG A 426 -11.02 -24.11 -2.86
CA ARG A 426 -10.02 -25.09 -2.41
C ARG A 426 -9.61 -26.06 -3.53
N LYS A 427 -10.58 -26.54 -4.33
CA LYS A 427 -10.32 -27.40 -5.49
C LYS A 427 -9.54 -26.66 -6.59
N GLU A 428 -9.86 -25.39 -6.87
CA GLU A 428 -9.09 -24.56 -7.80
C GLU A 428 -7.64 -24.34 -7.35
N ARG A 429 -7.40 -24.16 -6.05
CA ARG A 429 -6.04 -24.04 -5.48
C ARG A 429 -5.25 -25.33 -5.61
N LEU A 430 -5.89 -26.48 -5.38
CA LEU A 430 -5.27 -27.80 -5.55
C LEU A 430 -4.96 -28.10 -7.03
N ALA A 431 -5.85 -27.70 -7.95
CA ALA A 431 -5.62 -27.80 -9.38
C ALA A 431 -4.44 -26.94 -9.86
N LYS A 432 -4.30 -25.71 -9.34
CA LYS A 432 -3.13 -24.84 -9.61
C LYS A 432 -1.81 -25.36 -9.06
N GLN A 433 -1.85 -26.30 -8.10
CA GLN A 433 -0.68 -26.94 -7.52
C GLN A 433 -0.31 -28.26 -8.22
N GLY A 434 -0.98 -28.62 -9.33
CA GLY A 434 -0.69 -29.85 -10.09
C GLY A 434 -1.13 -31.15 -9.41
N LYS A 435 -1.89 -31.08 -8.31
CA LYS A 435 -2.25 -32.24 -7.46
C LYS A 435 -3.55 -32.94 -7.89
N ILE A 436 -4.06 -32.66 -9.09
CA ILE A 436 -5.35 -33.17 -9.59
C ILE A 436 -5.20 -33.52 -11.08
N THR A 437 -5.80 -34.63 -11.52
CA THR A 437 -5.74 -35.11 -12.90
C THR A 437 -6.36 -34.14 -13.92
N PRO A 438 -5.88 -34.10 -15.19
CA PRO A 438 -6.31 -33.14 -16.21
C PRO A 438 -7.84 -33.14 -16.48
N LYS A 439 -8.46 -34.32 -16.45
CA LYS A 439 -9.92 -34.52 -16.64
C LYS A 439 -10.75 -33.78 -15.58
N PHE A 440 -10.29 -33.78 -14.32
CA PHE A 440 -10.95 -33.05 -13.23
C PHE A 440 -10.75 -31.54 -13.30
N VAL A 441 -9.63 -31.06 -13.87
CA VAL A 441 -9.38 -29.63 -14.07
C VAL A 441 -10.36 -29.05 -15.11
N LYS A 442 -10.67 -29.79 -16.17
CA LYS A 442 -11.64 -29.39 -17.21
C LYS A 442 -13.06 -29.22 -16.63
N ILE A 443 -13.53 -30.21 -15.87
CA ILE A 443 -14.83 -30.18 -15.19
C ILE A 443 -14.93 -29.03 -14.18
N ILE A 444 -13.85 -28.71 -13.46
CA ILE A 444 -13.82 -27.56 -12.54
C ILE A 444 -13.92 -26.24 -13.31
N LYS A 445 -13.20 -26.08 -14.42
CA LYS A 445 -13.26 -24.87 -15.25
C LYS A 445 -14.66 -24.62 -15.81
N GLU A 446 -15.33 -25.65 -16.33
CA GLU A 446 -16.71 -25.55 -16.84
C GLU A 446 -17.74 -25.22 -15.74
N ARG A 447 -17.59 -25.79 -14.55
CA ARG A 447 -18.44 -25.44 -13.40
C ARG A 447 -18.18 -24.03 -12.86
N THR A 448 -16.95 -23.52 -12.99
CA THR A 448 -16.64 -22.15 -12.58
C THR A 448 -17.16 -21.10 -13.55
N SER A 449 -17.12 -21.37 -14.85
CA SER A 449 -17.61 -20.46 -15.89
C SER A 449 -19.13 -20.30 -15.81
N THR A 450 -19.86 -21.41 -15.64
CA THR A 450 -21.32 -21.42 -15.46
C THR A 450 -21.76 -20.66 -14.20
N ILE A 451 -21.09 -20.88 -13.06
CA ILE A 451 -21.36 -20.12 -11.82
C ILE A 451 -21.05 -18.62 -11.99
N LYS A 452 -19.98 -18.28 -12.71
CA LYS A 452 -19.60 -16.89 -12.98
C LYS A 452 -20.63 -16.20 -13.89
N ALA A 453 -21.13 -16.90 -14.91
CA ALA A 453 -22.19 -16.42 -15.79
C ALA A 453 -23.51 -16.17 -15.03
N ALA A 454 -23.96 -17.13 -14.21
CA ALA A 454 -25.16 -16.98 -13.37
C ALA A 454 -25.05 -15.79 -12.40
N ARG A 455 -23.86 -15.56 -11.83
CA ARG A 455 -23.61 -14.41 -10.94
C ARG A 455 -23.62 -13.07 -11.68
N MET A 456 -23.19 -13.05 -12.93
CA MET A 456 -23.26 -11.85 -13.78
C MET A 456 -24.70 -11.56 -14.21
N LYS A 457 -25.49 -12.59 -14.53
CA LYS A 457 -26.93 -12.47 -14.81
C LYS A 457 -27.70 -11.89 -13.61
N ALA A 458 -27.51 -12.45 -12.41
CA ALA A 458 -28.15 -11.94 -11.19
C ALA A 458 -27.72 -10.50 -10.82
N LYS A 459 -26.50 -10.08 -11.20
CA LYS A 459 -26.07 -8.69 -11.04
C LYS A 459 -26.74 -7.75 -12.04
N ARG A 460 -26.90 -8.18 -13.30
CA ARG A 460 -27.59 -7.42 -14.35
C ARG A 460 -29.06 -7.22 -13.98
N GLU A 461 -29.76 -8.28 -13.55
CA GLU A 461 -31.16 -8.20 -13.09
C GLU A 461 -31.34 -7.28 -11.87
N LYS A 462 -30.40 -7.30 -10.91
CA LYS A 462 -30.43 -6.36 -9.78
C LYS A 462 -30.21 -4.92 -10.22
N ALA A 463 -29.26 -4.68 -11.15
CA ALA A 463 -28.98 -3.37 -11.70
C ALA A 463 -30.20 -2.82 -12.45
N GLU A 464 -30.88 -3.67 -13.23
CA GLU A 464 -32.08 -3.33 -13.97
C GLU A 464 -33.26 -3.02 -13.04
N LYS A 465 -33.48 -3.82 -11.99
CA LYS A 465 -34.49 -3.51 -10.95
C LYS A 465 -34.22 -2.18 -10.25
N THR A 466 -32.95 -1.85 -9.97
CA THR A 466 -32.60 -0.52 -9.43
C THR A 466 -32.83 0.60 -10.43
N LYS A 467 -32.55 0.37 -11.73
CA LYS A 467 -32.79 1.35 -12.81
C LYS A 467 -34.28 1.65 -12.94
N ARG A 468 -35.13 0.61 -13.06
CA ARG A 468 -36.61 0.74 -13.09
C ARG A 468 -37.17 1.45 -11.85
N ARG A 469 -36.60 1.20 -10.67
CA ARG A 469 -37.00 1.88 -9.42
C ARG A 469 -36.61 3.36 -9.43
N TRP A 470 -35.49 3.71 -10.05
CA TRP A 470 -35.02 5.08 -10.17
C TRP A 470 -35.83 5.85 -11.22
N GLU A 471 -36.10 5.25 -12.37
CA GLU A 471 -37.01 5.78 -13.40
C GLU A 471 -38.42 6.01 -12.84
N LYS A 472 -38.96 5.09 -12.03
CA LYS A 472 -40.26 5.27 -11.35
C LYS A 472 -40.22 6.44 -10.36
N LEU A 473 -39.11 6.64 -9.63
CA LEU A 473 -38.94 7.77 -8.72
C LEU A 473 -38.81 9.11 -9.46
N GLU A 474 -38.13 9.13 -10.62
CA GLU A 474 -38.09 10.32 -11.47
C GLU A 474 -39.45 10.65 -12.07
N LYS A 475 -40.22 9.63 -12.50
CA LYS A 475 -41.60 9.82 -12.99
C LYS A 475 -42.48 10.42 -11.90
N ILE A 476 -42.42 9.89 -10.68
CA ILE A 476 -43.14 10.45 -9.51
C ILE A 476 -42.69 11.88 -9.22
N LYS A 477 -41.40 12.17 -9.32
CA LYS A 477 -40.86 13.52 -9.10
C LYS A 477 -41.32 14.51 -10.16
N LYS A 478 -41.36 14.10 -11.43
CA LYS A 478 -41.90 14.91 -12.54
C LYS A 478 -43.40 15.17 -12.37
N ILE A 479 -44.18 14.15 -12.00
CA ILE A 479 -45.61 14.30 -11.69
C ILE A 479 -45.82 15.27 -10.52
N LYS A 480 -44.98 15.20 -9.48
CA LYS A 480 -45.09 16.09 -8.32
C LYS A 480 -44.76 17.54 -8.65
N VAL A 481 -43.75 17.78 -9.47
CA VAL A 481 -43.40 19.12 -9.98
C VAL A 481 -44.45 19.64 -10.95
N ALA A 482 -45.06 18.77 -11.76
CA ALA A 482 -46.17 19.14 -12.64
C ALA A 482 -47.43 19.50 -11.83
N MET A 483 -47.73 18.78 -10.74
CA MET A 483 -48.82 19.13 -9.81
C MET A 483 -48.54 20.46 -9.09
N GLU A 484 -47.32 20.68 -8.59
CA GLU A 484 -46.92 21.97 -7.97
C GLU A 484 -46.99 23.15 -8.96
N LYS A 485 -46.69 22.92 -10.25
CA LYS A 485 -46.87 23.95 -11.29
C LYS A 485 -48.34 24.18 -11.64
N LYS A 486 -49.18 23.13 -11.63
CA LYS A 486 -50.62 23.24 -11.90
C LYS A 486 -51.37 23.93 -10.75
N SER A 487 -50.89 23.80 -9.51
CA SER A 487 -51.45 24.46 -8.33
C SER A 487 -51.00 25.91 -8.14
N MET A 488 -49.98 26.38 -8.87
CA MET A 488 -49.48 27.76 -8.82
C MET A 488 -50.01 28.63 -9.98
N GLY A 489 -50.92 28.11 -10.80
CA GLY A 489 -51.39 28.75 -12.04
C GLY A 489 -52.88 29.06 -12.09
N LYS A 490 -53.63 28.94 -10.98
CA LYS A 490 -55.03 29.38 -10.89
C LYS A 490 -55.38 29.87 -9.47
N LEU A 491 -55.92 31.09 -9.42
CA LEU A 491 -56.80 31.71 -8.41
C LEU A 491 -56.17 32.34 -7.16
N ASP A 492 -56.07 33.67 -7.21
CA ASP A 492 -56.96 34.67 -6.60
C ASP A 492 -57.38 34.54 -5.12
N ASP A 493 -57.41 35.72 -4.50
CA ASP A 493 -57.70 36.01 -3.10
C ASP A 493 -59.11 35.58 -2.67
N ASN A 494 -59.23 35.17 -1.41
CA ASN A 494 -60.44 34.78 -0.68
C ASN A 494 -61.13 33.47 -1.10
N GLU A 495 -60.81 32.37 -0.38
CA GLU A 495 -61.83 31.45 0.15
C GLU A 495 -61.22 30.41 1.13
N LYS A 496 -61.83 30.28 2.31
CA LYS A 496 -61.55 29.19 3.27
C LYS A 496 -62.17 27.90 2.76
N ILE A 497 -61.35 26.87 2.52
CA ILE A 497 -61.84 25.51 2.21
C ILE A 497 -61.74 24.61 3.47
N PRO A 498 -62.82 23.90 3.86
CA PRO A 498 -62.90 23.11 5.09
C PRO A 498 -62.15 21.76 5.01
N PRO A 499 -61.74 21.16 6.15
CA PRO A 499 -61.02 19.89 6.16
C PRO A 499 -61.94 18.68 5.98
N LEU A 500 -61.51 17.75 5.11
CA LEU A 500 -62.15 16.45 4.83
C LEU A 500 -62.17 15.49 6.05
N PRO A 501 -63.17 14.59 6.15
CA PRO A 501 -63.47 13.81 7.34
C PRO A 501 -62.49 12.65 7.60
N LYS A 502 -62.19 12.42 8.88
CA LYS A 502 -61.31 11.35 9.37
C LYS A 502 -62.05 10.01 9.38
N SER A 503 -61.52 8.99 8.71
CA SER A 503 -62.03 7.62 8.83
C SER A 503 -61.64 6.97 10.17
N LYS A 504 -62.65 6.41 10.84
CA LYS A 504 -62.55 5.68 12.11
C LYS A 504 -61.82 4.34 11.91
N ARG A 505 -60.59 4.23 12.41
CA ARG A 505 -60.02 2.96 12.87
C ARG A 505 -59.16 3.20 14.11
N VAL A 506 -59.83 3.10 15.25
CA VAL A 506 -59.24 3.21 16.58
C VAL A 506 -58.42 1.95 16.87
N LYS A 507 -57.10 2.10 16.95
CA LYS A 507 -56.28 1.31 17.89
C LYS A 507 -55.77 2.29 18.93
N LYS A 508 -56.25 2.15 20.17
CA LYS A 508 -55.79 2.91 21.34
C LYS A 508 -54.26 2.93 21.36
N ARG A 509 -53.68 4.07 21.02
CA ARG A 509 -52.30 4.43 21.36
C ARG A 509 -52.41 5.57 22.33
N ILE A 510 -51.91 5.35 23.54
CA ILE A 510 -51.71 6.37 24.56
C ILE A 510 -50.88 7.49 23.90
N VAL A 511 -51.49 8.65 23.66
CA VAL A 511 -50.82 9.82 23.11
C VAL A 511 -50.25 10.59 24.28
N ASN A 512 -49.00 10.31 24.65
CA ASN A 512 -48.23 11.30 25.39
C ASN A 512 -48.05 12.50 24.45
N LYS A 513 -48.74 13.61 24.74
CA LYS A 513 -48.56 14.90 24.05
C LYS A 513 -47.09 15.31 24.19
N MET A 514 -46.29 15.13 23.13
CA MET A 514 -44.91 15.61 23.10
C MET A 514 -44.93 17.14 23.15
N THR A 515 -44.17 17.72 24.07
CA THR A 515 -44.06 19.18 24.21
C THR A 515 -43.55 19.83 22.91
N PRO A 516 -43.88 21.10 22.64
CA PRO A 516 -43.43 21.80 21.43
C PRO A 516 -41.91 21.73 21.21
N LYS A 517 -41.13 21.75 22.30
CA LYS A 517 -39.67 21.58 22.29
C LYS A 517 -39.23 20.21 21.76
N ALA A 518 -39.96 19.14 22.10
CA ALA A 518 -39.67 17.79 21.65
C ALA A 518 -40.02 17.57 20.16
N ILE A 519 -41.06 18.25 19.66
CA ILE A 519 -41.40 18.29 18.23
C ILE A 519 -40.31 19.04 17.45
N ALA A 520 -39.89 20.22 17.92
CA ALA A 520 -38.82 21.00 17.30
C ALA A 520 -37.47 20.26 17.27
N LEU A 521 -37.14 19.52 18.35
CA LEU A 521 -35.94 18.68 18.41
C LEU A 521 -36.01 17.53 17.40
N ARG A 522 -37.18 16.88 17.27
CA ARG A 522 -37.41 15.80 16.31
C ARG A 522 -37.25 16.29 14.87
N ASP A 523 -37.73 17.49 14.55
CA ASP A 523 -37.57 18.10 13.23
C ASP A 523 -36.14 18.53 12.94
N LYS A 524 -35.41 19.05 13.93
CA LYS A 524 -33.96 19.30 13.82
C LYS A 524 -33.19 18.00 13.55
N ILE A 525 -33.51 16.93 14.26
CA ILE A 525 -32.91 15.60 14.06
C ILE A 525 -33.26 15.04 12.67
N ALA A 526 -34.49 15.22 12.21
CA ALA A 526 -34.92 14.78 10.88
C ALA A 526 -34.19 15.54 9.76
N LYS A 527 -34.05 16.87 9.88
CA LYS A 527 -33.28 17.71 8.95
C LYS A 527 -31.79 17.34 8.95
N ALA A 528 -31.19 17.10 10.12
CA ALA A 528 -29.81 16.64 10.23
C ALA A 528 -29.57 15.26 9.59
N LYS A 529 -30.50 14.31 9.78
CA LYS A 529 -30.45 12.98 9.14
C LYS A 529 -30.61 13.08 7.62
N ALA A 530 -31.48 13.96 7.12
CA ALA A 530 -31.65 14.22 5.69
C ALA A 530 -30.38 14.82 5.06
N PHE A 531 -29.75 15.78 5.73
CA PHE A 531 -28.49 16.38 5.30
C PHE A 531 -27.35 15.35 5.26
N ALA A 532 -27.19 14.55 6.33
CA ALA A 532 -26.20 13.48 6.38
C ALA A 532 -26.40 12.45 5.24
N ARG A 533 -27.66 12.16 4.87
CA ARG A 533 -28.00 11.28 3.74
C ARG A 533 -27.62 11.89 2.39
N LYS A 534 -27.85 13.20 2.17
CA LYS A 534 -27.40 13.92 0.97
C LYS A 534 -25.88 13.91 0.84
N VAL A 535 -25.14 14.20 1.92
CA VAL A 535 -23.67 14.17 1.94
C VAL A 535 -23.12 12.77 1.64
N ARG A 536 -23.73 11.72 2.21
CA ARG A 536 -23.34 10.33 1.95
C ARG A 536 -23.58 9.93 0.49
N LEU A 537 -24.70 10.35 -0.11
CA LEU A 537 -24.99 10.13 -1.53
C LEU A 537 -24.00 10.85 -2.43
N ALA A 538 -23.70 12.13 -2.17
CA ALA A 538 -22.71 12.90 -2.93
C ALA A 538 -21.31 12.27 -2.87
N ARG A 539 -20.87 11.81 -1.69
CA ARG A 539 -19.60 11.07 -1.53
C ARG A 539 -19.62 9.76 -2.32
N SER A 540 -20.73 9.02 -2.29
CA SER A 540 -20.85 7.75 -3.02
C SER A 540 -20.76 7.94 -4.55
N LEU A 541 -21.41 8.98 -5.09
CA LEU A 541 -21.36 9.33 -6.50
C LEU A 541 -19.96 9.76 -6.93
N LYS A 542 -19.26 10.55 -6.09
CA LYS A 542 -17.87 10.94 -6.33
C LYS A 542 -16.94 9.73 -6.37
N LEU A 543 -17.15 8.75 -5.48
CA LEU A 543 -16.40 7.50 -5.43
C LEU A 543 -16.64 6.60 -6.65
N ILE A 544 -17.88 6.56 -7.16
CA ILE A 544 -18.24 5.80 -8.37
C ILE A 544 -17.53 6.41 -9.59
N LYS A 545 -17.64 7.73 -9.78
CA LYS A 545 -16.95 8.45 -10.88
C LYS A 545 -15.42 8.27 -10.82
N LEU A 546 -14.84 8.23 -9.63
CA LEU A 546 -13.40 8.03 -9.45
C LEU A 546 -13.00 6.58 -9.82
N LYS A 547 -13.82 5.59 -9.46
CA LYS A 547 -13.59 4.19 -9.84
C LYS A 547 -13.72 3.95 -11.35
N GLU A 548 -14.65 4.65 -12.02
CA GLU A 548 -14.80 4.59 -13.48
C GLU A 548 -13.58 5.19 -14.18
N LYS A 549 -13.11 6.38 -13.77
CA LYS A 549 -11.88 6.99 -14.31
C LYS A 549 -10.65 6.11 -14.14
N VAL A 550 -10.49 5.46 -12.98
CA VAL A 550 -9.36 4.54 -12.73
C VAL A 550 -9.45 3.29 -13.62
N LYS A 551 -10.67 2.80 -13.88
CA LYS A 551 -10.90 1.64 -14.76
C LYS A 551 -10.58 1.98 -16.22
N GLU A 552 -10.98 3.16 -16.69
CA GLU A 552 -10.66 3.65 -18.03
C GLU A 552 -9.16 3.88 -18.22
N ALA A 553 -8.49 4.52 -17.25
CA ALA A 553 -7.04 4.70 -17.27
C ALA A 553 -6.29 3.36 -17.31
N GLY A 554 -6.75 2.36 -16.53
CA GLY A 554 -6.16 1.02 -16.54
C GLY A 554 -6.40 0.25 -17.83
N LEU A 555 -7.46 0.54 -18.59
CA LEU A 555 -7.70 -0.04 -19.91
C LEU A 555 -6.80 0.61 -20.97
N LYS A 556 -6.63 1.93 -20.92
CA LYS A 556 -5.69 2.67 -21.81
C LYS A 556 -4.25 2.22 -21.62
N GLN A 557 -3.78 2.13 -20.37
CA GLN A 557 -2.42 1.65 -20.06
C GLN A 557 -2.17 0.21 -20.54
N LYS A 558 -3.19 -0.66 -20.49
CA LYS A 558 -3.09 -2.03 -21.02
C LYS A 558 -3.03 -2.07 -22.55
N ALA A 559 -3.76 -1.19 -23.23
CA ALA A 559 -3.71 -1.07 -24.68
C ALA A 559 -2.35 -0.55 -25.15
N GLU A 560 -1.83 0.50 -24.50
CA GLU A 560 -0.50 1.07 -24.77
C GLU A 560 0.62 0.04 -24.52
N ALA A 561 0.57 -0.70 -23.41
CA ALA A 561 1.54 -1.76 -23.12
C ALA A 561 1.49 -2.90 -24.15
N LYS A 562 0.30 -3.22 -24.69
CA LYS A 562 0.14 -4.23 -25.74
C LYS A 562 0.73 -3.75 -27.07
N ALA A 563 0.52 -2.48 -27.42
CA ALA A 563 1.09 -1.86 -28.61
C ALA A 563 2.62 -1.77 -28.55
N LEU A 564 3.19 -1.38 -27.41
CA LEU A 564 4.64 -1.31 -27.20
C LEU A 564 5.30 -2.69 -27.33
N ASN A 565 4.67 -3.73 -26.76
CA ASN A 565 5.18 -5.10 -26.89
C ASN A 565 5.07 -5.65 -28.32
N ALA A 566 4.07 -5.23 -29.09
CA ALA A 566 3.97 -5.58 -30.51
C ALA A 566 5.09 -4.91 -31.32
N LYS A 567 5.37 -3.62 -31.09
CA LYS A 567 6.49 -2.91 -31.73
C LYS A 567 7.85 -3.55 -31.42
N ARG A 568 8.10 -3.86 -30.14
CA ARG A 568 9.34 -4.55 -29.72
C ARG A 568 9.51 -5.93 -30.36
N LYS A 569 8.40 -6.66 -30.59
CA LYS A 569 8.45 -7.95 -31.30
C LYS A 569 8.75 -7.77 -32.79
N ALA A 570 8.22 -6.73 -33.43
CA ALA A 570 8.51 -6.40 -34.82
C ALA A 570 9.99 -5.99 -34.99
N GLU A 571 10.49 -5.07 -34.17
CA GLU A 571 11.91 -4.65 -34.19
C GLU A 571 12.87 -5.82 -33.91
N ALA A 572 12.50 -6.75 -33.01
CA ALA A 572 13.30 -7.94 -32.75
C ALA A 572 13.28 -8.94 -33.92
N ALA A 573 12.19 -9.01 -34.68
CA ALA A 573 12.11 -9.84 -35.88
C ALA A 573 12.96 -9.24 -37.02
N GLU A 574 12.92 -7.92 -37.18
CA GLU A 574 13.70 -7.19 -38.17
C GLU A 574 15.21 -7.27 -37.90
N LYS A 575 15.63 -7.12 -36.64
CA LYS A 575 17.04 -7.33 -36.23
C LYS A 575 17.52 -8.75 -36.51
N LYS A 576 16.68 -9.76 -36.26
CA LYS A 576 17.02 -11.16 -36.59
C LYS A 576 17.15 -11.39 -38.09
N LYS A 577 16.33 -10.72 -38.90
CA LYS A 577 16.42 -10.79 -40.36
C LYS A 577 17.71 -10.15 -40.87
N ALA A 578 18.05 -8.96 -40.38
CA ALA A 578 19.31 -8.29 -40.72
C ALA A 578 20.55 -9.08 -40.28
N GLU A 579 20.52 -9.71 -39.10
CA GLU A 579 21.61 -10.57 -38.62
C GLU A 579 21.77 -11.85 -39.46
N ALA A 580 20.65 -12.42 -39.94
CA ALA A 580 20.68 -13.55 -40.87
C ALA A 580 21.25 -13.17 -42.24
N GLU A 581 20.88 -12.00 -42.78
CA GLU A 581 21.41 -11.47 -44.04
C GLU A 581 22.92 -11.16 -43.93
N ALA A 582 23.36 -10.55 -42.84
CA ALA A 582 24.79 -10.30 -42.57
C ALA A 582 25.59 -11.61 -42.43
N ARG A 583 24.99 -12.65 -41.84
CA ARG A 583 25.61 -13.97 -41.73
C ARG A 583 25.71 -14.67 -43.10
N ALA A 584 24.70 -14.52 -43.95
CA ALA A 584 24.72 -15.02 -45.32
C ALA A 584 25.76 -14.27 -46.19
N ALA A 585 25.91 -12.95 -46.03
CA ALA A 585 26.94 -12.17 -46.71
C ALA A 585 28.36 -12.57 -46.28
N ARG A 586 28.59 -12.80 -44.97
CA ARG A 586 29.87 -13.32 -44.46
C ARG A 586 30.19 -14.72 -44.97
N ALA A 587 29.19 -15.58 -45.15
CA ALA A 587 29.37 -16.90 -45.74
C ALA A 587 29.77 -16.83 -47.23
N LYS A 588 29.15 -15.94 -48.01
CA LYS A 588 29.51 -15.67 -49.41
C LYS A 588 30.89 -15.03 -49.58
N ALA A 589 31.31 -14.18 -48.63
CA ALA A 589 32.66 -13.62 -48.62
C ALA A 589 33.73 -14.69 -48.32
N ARG A 590 33.43 -15.62 -47.41
CA ARG A 590 34.31 -16.76 -47.11
C ARG A 590 34.47 -17.73 -48.28
N SER A 591 33.45 -17.91 -49.13
CA SER A 591 33.57 -18.76 -50.33
C SER A 591 34.34 -18.10 -51.48
N LYS A 592 34.50 -16.77 -51.48
CA LYS A 592 35.26 -16.02 -52.51
C LYS A 592 36.74 -15.81 -52.16
N ALA A 593 37.16 -16.06 -50.91
CA ALA A 593 38.51 -15.80 -50.42
C ALA A 593 39.45 -17.02 -50.46
N LYS A 594 39.44 -17.82 -51.54
CA LYS A 594 40.39 -18.93 -51.72
C LYS A 594 41.11 -18.84 -53.07
N PRO A 595 42.40 -18.44 -53.10
CA PRO A 595 43.27 -18.77 -54.22
C PRO A 595 44.53 -19.54 -53.80
N ALA A 596 44.80 -20.58 -54.60
CA ALA A 596 46.05 -21.25 -54.97
C ALA A 596 47.33 -21.14 -54.10
N ALA A 597 47.86 -22.31 -53.72
CA ALA A 597 49.29 -22.60 -53.58
C ALA A 597 49.60 -24.00 -54.17
N LYS A 598 50.80 -24.15 -54.73
CA LYS A 598 51.24 -24.95 -55.89
C LYS A 598 51.77 -26.37 -55.62
N LYS A 599 51.59 -27.21 -56.66
CA LYS A 599 52.51 -28.15 -57.38
C LYS A 599 53.35 -29.25 -56.66
N GLY A 600 53.25 -30.45 -57.27
CA GLY A 600 54.30 -31.48 -57.44
C GLY A 600 53.81 -32.87 -57.02
N GLY A 601 53.64 -33.93 -57.83
CA GLY A 601 53.90 -34.19 -59.25
C GLY A 601 54.62 -35.53 -59.40
N ILE A 602 53.90 -36.67 -59.55
CA ILE A 602 54.45 -37.95 -60.05
C ILE A 602 53.38 -38.66 -60.93
N LYS A 603 53.80 -39.04 -62.14
CA LYS A 603 53.13 -39.79 -63.24
C LYS A 603 52.89 -41.27 -62.79
N LYS A 604 52.10 -42.16 -63.39
CA LYS A 604 51.37 -42.32 -64.66
C LYS A 604 50.50 -43.61 -64.55
N ASP A 605 49.63 -43.81 -65.54
CA ASP A 605 49.07 -45.09 -66.03
C ASP A 605 47.68 -45.56 -65.56
N ASP A 606 46.70 -45.20 -66.40
CA ASP A 606 45.87 -46.09 -67.23
C ASP A 606 44.84 -47.10 -66.66
N LYS A 607 43.64 -46.93 -67.25
CA LYS A 607 42.60 -47.91 -67.62
C LYS A 607 41.40 -48.19 -66.69
N SER A 608 40.26 -47.80 -67.28
CA SER A 608 38.96 -48.48 -67.37
C SER A 608 38.00 -48.52 -66.17
N LYS A 609 36.89 -47.83 -66.41
CA LYS A 609 35.54 -47.86 -65.82
C LYS A 609 35.02 -49.28 -65.56
N THR A 610 34.36 -49.47 -64.41
CA THR A 610 33.07 -50.19 -64.33
C THR A 610 32.23 -49.76 -63.12
N VAL A 611 31.22 -48.97 -63.46
CA VAL A 611 29.83 -48.85 -62.98
C VAL A 611 29.30 -49.87 -61.93
N LYS A 612 28.43 -49.34 -61.06
CA LYS A 612 27.35 -49.95 -60.22
C LYS A 612 27.73 -50.50 -58.83
N ALA A 613 27.27 -49.80 -57.78
CA ALA A 613 26.35 -50.38 -56.79
C ALA A 613 25.62 -49.29 -56.00
N LYS A 614 24.34 -49.57 -55.74
CA LYS A 614 23.27 -48.67 -55.29
C LYS A 614 23.33 -48.34 -53.80
N ASP A 615 22.78 -47.17 -53.50
CA ASP A 615 22.27 -46.70 -52.23
C ASP A 615 21.41 -47.72 -51.47
N THR A 616 21.48 -47.69 -50.13
CA THR A 616 20.29 -47.42 -49.29
C THR A 616 20.67 -46.81 -47.93
N LYS A 617 19.97 -45.71 -47.63
CA LYS A 617 19.88 -44.93 -46.38
C LYS A 617 19.47 -45.82 -45.19
N VAL A 618 19.75 -45.50 -43.92
CA VAL A 618 19.17 -44.38 -43.13
C VAL A 618 20.00 -44.10 -41.86
N ALA A 619 20.01 -42.81 -41.48
CA ALA A 619 20.85 -42.11 -40.49
C ALA A 619 20.43 -42.22 -38.99
N PRO A 620 21.28 -41.74 -38.06
CA PRO A 620 21.11 -41.84 -36.59
C PRO A 620 20.88 -40.49 -35.85
N SER A 621 20.47 -40.54 -34.56
CA SER A 621 20.76 -39.44 -33.61
C SER A 621 20.80 -39.86 -32.12
N LYS A 622 21.99 -39.68 -31.49
CA LYS A 622 22.36 -39.06 -30.17
C LYS A 622 21.49 -39.40 -28.93
N GLY A 623 21.97 -39.75 -27.72
CA GLY A 623 23.24 -39.54 -27.02
C GLY A 623 23.01 -38.73 -25.72
N THR A 624 23.12 -39.35 -24.52
CA THR A 624 23.17 -38.67 -23.19
C THR A 624 24.03 -39.43 -22.16
N THR A 625 24.53 -38.68 -21.17
CA THR A 625 25.64 -38.90 -20.21
C THR A 625 25.28 -39.63 -18.90
N LYS A 626 26.28 -40.22 -18.22
CA LYS A 626 26.44 -40.25 -16.73
C LYS A 626 27.77 -40.88 -16.27
N ALA A 627 28.40 -40.29 -15.25
CA ALA A 627 29.52 -40.85 -14.47
C ALA A 627 29.24 -40.75 -12.95
N LYS A 628 29.91 -41.59 -12.15
CA LYS A 628 29.63 -41.99 -10.75
C LYS A 628 30.79 -41.59 -9.80
N ALA A 629 30.55 -41.71 -8.48
CA ALA A 629 31.28 -41.20 -7.28
C ALA A 629 32.68 -41.81 -6.98
N PRO A 630 33.35 -41.47 -5.83
CA PRO A 630 33.12 -42.19 -4.54
C PRO A 630 33.33 -41.40 -3.21
N GLN A 631 33.28 -42.13 -2.09
CA GLN A 631 33.10 -41.78 -0.65
C GLN A 631 34.40 -41.59 0.16
N GLY A 632 34.31 -40.99 1.37
CA GLY A 632 34.94 -41.56 2.59
C GLY A 632 35.60 -40.64 3.63
N LYS A 633 35.21 -40.85 4.91
CA LYS A 633 35.89 -40.65 6.21
C LYS A 633 35.57 -39.41 7.09
N ALA A 634 35.19 -39.71 8.34
CA ALA A 634 35.08 -38.88 9.55
C ALA A 634 36.38 -39.01 10.39
N PRO A 635 36.63 -38.26 11.51
CA PRO A 635 35.94 -38.53 12.79
C PRO A 635 35.79 -37.36 13.83
N THR A 636 34.86 -37.58 14.77
CA THR A 636 34.82 -37.33 16.25
C THR A 636 35.09 -35.98 16.98
N LYS A 637 34.10 -35.68 17.85
CA LYS A 637 34.13 -35.20 19.27
C LYS A 637 34.78 -33.84 19.62
N SER A 638 33.98 -32.92 20.19
CA SER A 638 34.01 -32.61 21.64
C SER A 638 32.90 -31.61 22.03
N LYS A 639 32.40 -31.76 23.25
CA LYS A 639 31.44 -30.89 23.95
C LYS A 639 32.22 -29.74 24.61
N GLN A 640 31.66 -28.54 24.68
CA GLN A 640 31.80 -27.69 25.88
C GLN A 640 30.70 -26.63 25.99
N LYS A 641 30.25 -26.47 27.23
CA LYS A 641 29.16 -25.63 27.73
C LYS A 641 29.62 -24.16 27.80
N ALA A 642 28.70 -23.22 27.56
CA ALA A 642 28.86 -21.82 27.96
C ALA A 642 27.63 -21.36 28.75
N SER A 643 27.86 -21.06 30.03
CA SER A 643 26.95 -20.41 30.98
C SER A 643 26.74 -18.93 30.64
N PRO A 644 25.61 -18.29 31.04
CA PRO A 644 25.48 -16.84 31.03
C PRO A 644 25.73 -16.25 32.42
N ALA A 645 26.66 -15.30 32.54
CA ALA A 645 26.83 -14.49 33.75
C ALA A 645 26.68 -13.00 33.43
N LYS A 646 25.87 -12.36 34.28
CA LYS A 646 25.62 -10.92 34.41
C LYS A 646 26.90 -10.17 34.81
N LYS A 647 27.10 -8.98 34.23
CA LYS A 647 27.21 -7.71 34.95
C LYS A 647 26.89 -6.57 33.99
#